data_AF-A0A975GLD7-F1
#
_entry.id   AF-A0A975GLD7-F1
#
_cell.length_a   1.000
_cell.length_b   1.000
_cell.length_c   1.000
_cell.angle_alpha   90.00
_cell.angle_beta   90.00
_cell.angle_gamma   90.00
#
_symmetry.space_group_name_H-M   'P 1'
#
loop_
_entity.id
_entity.type
_entity.pdbx_description
1 polymer ?
#
loop_
_entity_poly.entity_id
_entity_poly.type
_entity_poly.pdbx_seq_one_letter_code
_entity_poly.pdbx_strand_id
1 'polypeptide(L)'
;MTTIKLIKAFILIALVSIVVSGHAFALPGIALDTDYTTHDYDPTDPLKDVEAVITAEANEEMRIAIVAQDAISLNAYQVAVNYDPSRMDFIEGSEDDPSQGITNLLKKNGGRTVGLHTLERTPGTVSIVNALRGRNADEAVTGSGVIALLKFRVLDSSPDNQMTLSNILLLDFEGTVYPVTVSNTRNAIHNPSSGNEEPNDPEEPEEPNDPENPEEPNDPENPEEPNDPENPEEPEEPNDPEDPNDPEEPEDPDNPGEDDELIAGVFIADDFGLITIDWLYDGGAYKGELGIFSLEGMDLTVPDLEAFIAEAVRRVLSPDDHDGGLVLSDPTDRARFSGVLGGESQDWNEGEFIGVRTFEMNPGEKFALILVPNGTFEALAANPGTTDKNKRPLFSFTSPNSDYGMHVGQVADINGKGLGFVFEDMEFTNSDRDYNDLMVQINGAVSEVPTIDEMLERFTTTASKKRSSRRDSRWHDWRTNDELGRKIMEHLEGIPGPDDLWTSVTLDASADLMVYDAEDNFSGKDGGGIPGSLIEFDAENGRQTVSLPRLTDSQAYRLVLRCMGYETGLLTIKGHEGFAEISSDSEEISTEAHQVLTTDLTLSPSGEPASFGTPDVPRAADGTPLWYDFDGDGRIDDDDINKAASFWNTCEGDLGYDPFFDLDEDGCISILDIMPVSNSKYIP
;
A
#
# COMPACT_ATOMS: atom_id res chain seq x y z
N MET A 1 -44.64 -1.58 -2.17
CA MET A 1 -45.78 -1.21 -1.30
C MET A 1 -45.18 -0.56 -0.06
N THR A 2 -45.49 0.72 0.20
CA THR A 2 -45.13 1.54 1.39
C THR A 2 -43.65 1.85 1.69
N THR A 3 -43.16 2.95 1.08
CA THR A 3 -42.53 4.13 1.73
C THR A 3 -41.56 3.92 2.91
N ILE A 4 -40.25 4.00 2.66
CA ILE A 4 -39.25 4.47 3.64
C ILE A 4 -38.49 5.62 2.97
N LYS A 5 -38.54 6.77 3.62
CA LYS A 5 -37.91 8.02 3.17
C LYS A 5 -36.45 8.03 3.60
N LEU A 6 -35.55 8.41 2.69
CA LEU A 6 -34.27 9.03 2.98
C LEU A 6 -34.42 10.04 4.12
N ILE A 7 -33.72 9.80 5.23
CA ILE A 7 -33.40 10.82 6.23
C ILE A 7 -32.00 11.31 5.85
N LYS A 8 -31.94 12.48 5.19
CA LYS A 8 -30.70 13.23 5.09
C LYS A 8 -30.30 13.69 6.49
N ALA A 9 -29.10 13.33 6.92
CA ALA A 9 -28.47 13.83 8.13
C ALA A 9 -28.38 15.37 8.05
N PHE A 10 -29.30 16.04 8.73
CA PHE A 10 -29.12 17.42 9.15
C PHE A 10 -28.71 17.36 10.61
N ILE A 11 -27.43 17.62 10.88
CA ILE A 11 -26.90 17.83 12.23
C ILE A 11 -27.57 19.09 12.78
N LEU A 12 -28.62 18.91 13.57
CA LEU A 12 -29.21 19.95 14.40
C LEU A 12 -28.73 19.70 15.83
N ILE A 13 -27.71 20.44 16.25
CA ILE A 13 -27.22 20.47 17.63
C ILE A 13 -28.36 21.01 18.52
N ALA A 14 -29.10 20.10 19.14
CA ALA A 14 -30.01 20.41 20.22
C ALA A 14 -29.29 20.11 21.55
N LEU A 15 -28.93 21.16 22.29
CA LEU A 15 -28.53 21.03 23.69
C LEU A 15 -29.67 20.35 24.47
N VAL A 16 -29.56 19.05 24.73
CA VAL A 16 -30.47 18.35 25.65
C VAL A 16 -29.90 18.52 27.05
N SER A 17 -30.32 19.56 27.77
CA SER A 17 -30.11 19.65 29.21
C SER A 17 -31.05 18.67 29.93
N ILE A 18 -30.60 17.44 30.18
CA ILE A 18 -31.31 16.50 31.07
C ILE A 18 -30.97 16.87 32.51
N VAL A 19 -31.84 17.67 33.15
CA VAL A 19 -31.80 17.88 34.60
C VAL A 19 -32.72 16.84 35.25
N VAL A 20 -32.17 15.72 35.70
CA VAL A 20 -32.85 14.79 36.60
C VAL A 20 -32.07 14.76 37.91
N SER A 21 -32.66 15.35 38.95
CA SER A 21 -32.27 15.31 40.37
C SER A 21 -30.77 15.25 40.71
N GLY A 22 -30.16 16.42 40.89
CA GLY A 22 -29.16 16.64 41.94
C GLY A 22 -27.68 16.37 41.61
N HIS A 23 -27.34 15.77 40.47
CA HIS A 23 -25.97 15.74 39.95
C HIS A 23 -26.02 16.25 38.51
N ALA A 24 -25.46 17.43 38.25
CA ALA A 24 -25.14 17.80 36.87
C ALA A 24 -24.04 16.83 36.43
N PHE A 25 -24.33 15.93 35.50
CA PHE A 25 -23.29 15.13 34.87
C PHE A 25 -22.35 16.12 34.16
N ALA A 26 -21.06 16.08 34.51
CA ALA A 26 -20.05 16.79 33.74
C ALA A 26 -20.09 16.25 32.30
N LEU A 27 -20.00 17.14 31.32
CA LEU A 27 -19.87 16.72 29.92
C LEU A 27 -18.48 16.10 29.73
N PRO A 28 -18.35 15.00 28.97
CA PRO A 28 -17.06 14.41 28.66
C PRO A 28 -16.05 15.44 28.14
N GLY A 29 -14.79 15.27 28.50
CA GLY A 29 -13.69 16.15 28.12
C GLY A 29 -12.43 15.38 27.71
N ILE A 30 -11.45 16.11 27.18
CA ILE A 30 -10.13 15.58 26.83
C ILE A 30 -9.04 16.53 27.33
N ALA A 31 -7.98 15.98 27.89
CA ALA A 31 -6.85 16.75 28.37
C ALA A 31 -5.52 16.19 27.88
N LEU A 32 -4.57 17.08 27.64
CA LEU A 32 -3.15 16.77 27.62
C LEU A 32 -2.62 16.87 29.04
N ASP A 33 -2.12 15.75 29.55
CA ASP A 33 -1.49 15.64 30.84
C ASP A 33 0.01 15.45 30.66
N THR A 34 0.78 16.42 31.13
CA THR A 34 2.23 16.40 31.04
C THR A 34 2.88 15.50 32.08
N ASP A 35 2.18 15.10 33.14
CA ASP A 35 2.62 14.03 34.02
C ASP A 35 1.96 12.73 33.57
N TYR A 36 2.59 12.07 32.59
CA TYR A 36 2.06 10.81 32.10
C TYR A 36 2.02 9.69 33.16
N THR A 37 2.60 9.88 34.35
CA THR A 37 2.64 8.86 35.42
C THR A 37 1.41 8.88 36.33
N THR A 38 0.42 9.73 36.06
CA THR A 38 -0.84 9.79 36.82
C THR A 38 -1.74 8.56 36.56
N HIS A 39 -2.23 7.92 37.63
CA HIS A 39 -3.12 6.73 37.54
C HIS A 39 -4.56 6.95 38.03
N ASP A 40 -4.75 7.81 39.03
CA ASP A 40 -6.00 7.91 39.81
C ASP A 40 -6.70 9.27 39.60
N TYR A 41 -7.10 9.57 38.36
CA TYR A 41 -7.81 10.81 38.02
C TYR A 41 -9.09 11.00 38.84
N ASP A 42 -9.22 12.13 39.52
CA ASP A 42 -10.34 12.47 40.39
C ASP A 42 -11.66 12.57 39.59
N PRO A 43 -12.65 11.71 39.82
CA PRO A 43 -13.92 11.73 39.10
C PRO A 43 -14.84 12.89 39.53
N THR A 44 -14.41 13.72 40.48
CA THR A 44 -15.18 14.88 40.97
C THR A 44 -14.55 16.23 40.58
N ASP A 45 -13.29 16.22 40.16
CA ASP A 45 -12.58 17.40 39.65
C ASP A 45 -11.66 16.97 38.50
N PRO A 46 -12.12 17.11 37.24
CA PRO A 46 -11.40 16.61 36.07
C PRO A 46 -10.00 17.22 35.90
N LEU A 47 -9.78 18.41 36.45
CA LEU A 47 -8.56 19.20 36.25
C LEU A 47 -7.51 18.99 37.33
N LYS A 48 -7.88 18.35 38.44
CA LYS A 48 -7.04 18.29 39.64
C LYS A 48 -5.74 17.52 39.42
N ASP A 49 -5.80 16.45 38.64
CA ASP A 49 -4.68 15.54 38.39
C ASP A 49 -4.24 15.62 36.92
N VAL A 50 -4.32 16.81 36.34
CA VAL A 50 -3.83 17.07 34.98
C VAL A 50 -2.82 18.20 35.04
N GLU A 51 -1.57 17.91 34.69
CA GLU A 51 -0.51 18.88 34.55
C GLU A 51 -0.53 19.44 33.12
N ALA A 52 -0.41 20.76 32.98
CA ALA A 52 -0.45 21.42 31.67
C ALA A 52 0.92 21.97 31.24
N VAL A 53 1.97 21.74 32.03
CA VAL A 53 3.30 22.31 31.78
C VAL A 53 4.36 21.26 31.98
N ILE A 54 5.18 21.03 30.96
CA ILE A 54 6.35 20.15 31.01
C ILE A 54 7.63 20.94 30.75
N THR A 55 8.69 20.55 31.44
CA THR A 55 10.03 21.10 31.20
C THR A 55 10.96 20.05 30.62
N ALA A 56 11.56 20.34 29.46
CA ALA A 56 12.52 19.45 28.79
C ALA A 56 13.53 20.26 27.97
N GLU A 57 14.80 19.83 27.95
CA GLU A 57 15.90 20.44 27.20
C GLU A 57 15.93 19.98 25.73
N ALA A 58 16.64 20.72 24.88
CA ALA A 58 16.83 20.33 23.49
C ALA A 58 17.52 18.96 23.38
N ASN A 59 16.99 18.12 22.50
CA ASN A 59 17.30 16.69 22.30
C ASN A 59 16.82 15.75 23.41
N GLU A 60 16.14 16.23 24.45
CA GLU A 60 15.45 15.35 25.39
C GLU A 60 14.15 14.82 24.77
N GLU A 61 13.79 13.61 25.20
CA GLU A 61 12.51 13.00 24.87
C GLU A 61 11.52 13.26 26.00
N MET A 62 10.34 13.75 25.64
CA MET A 62 9.23 13.97 26.56
C MET A 62 8.06 13.04 26.23
N ARG A 63 7.30 12.68 27.26
CA ARG A 63 6.08 11.89 27.14
C ARG A 63 4.91 12.66 27.74
N ILE A 64 3.79 12.67 27.04
CA ILE A 64 2.54 13.25 27.51
C ILE A 64 1.43 12.19 27.43
N ALA A 65 0.49 12.25 28.35
CA ALA A 65 -0.73 11.46 28.29
C ALA A 65 -1.88 12.26 27.68
N ILE A 66 -2.69 11.60 26.88
CA ILE A 66 -4.02 12.08 26.48
C ILE A 66 -5.01 11.41 27.42
N VAL A 67 -5.85 12.21 28.07
CA VAL A 67 -6.75 11.76 29.13
C VAL A 67 -8.18 12.05 28.73
N ALA A 68 -9.02 11.03 28.71
CA ALA A 68 -10.47 11.24 28.66
C ALA A 68 -10.98 11.55 30.06
N GLN A 69 -11.83 12.57 30.16
CA GLN A 69 -12.40 13.07 31.41
C GLN A 69 -13.90 12.83 31.41
N ASP A 70 -14.43 12.23 32.49
CA ASP A 70 -15.86 11.97 32.68
C ASP A 70 -16.51 11.31 31.45
N ALA A 71 -15.79 10.40 30.80
CA ALA A 71 -16.29 9.70 29.64
C ALA A 71 -17.53 8.88 30.02
N ILE A 72 -18.51 8.81 29.13
CA ILE A 72 -19.79 8.14 29.38
C ILE A 72 -19.88 6.96 28.44
N SER A 73 -19.83 5.75 29.00
CA SER A 73 -19.92 4.50 28.23
C SER A 73 -19.01 4.45 27.00
N LEU A 74 -17.81 5.01 27.11
CA LEU A 74 -16.83 5.18 26.05
C LEU A 74 -16.48 3.82 25.43
N ASN A 75 -16.59 3.77 24.12
CA ASN A 75 -16.27 2.62 23.30
C ASN A 75 -15.20 2.93 22.26
N ALA A 76 -15.15 4.17 21.76
CA ALA A 76 -14.13 4.60 20.83
C ALA A 76 -13.83 6.09 20.94
N TYR A 77 -12.67 6.49 20.44
CA TYR A 77 -12.27 7.89 20.36
C TYR A 77 -11.40 8.19 19.15
N GLN A 78 -11.46 9.44 18.72
CA GLN A 78 -10.54 10.08 17.79
C GLN A 78 -10.17 11.46 18.34
N VAL A 79 -8.87 11.77 18.37
CA VAL A 79 -8.33 13.02 18.91
C VAL A 79 -7.13 13.41 18.07
N ALA A 80 -6.97 14.68 17.72
CA ALA A 80 -5.74 15.20 17.13
C ALA A 80 -4.99 16.10 18.12
N VAL A 81 -3.65 16.01 18.12
CA VAL A 81 -2.73 16.85 18.88
C VAL A 81 -1.89 17.65 17.90
N ASN A 82 -2.07 18.97 17.91
CA ASN A 82 -1.29 19.91 17.09
C ASN A 82 -0.11 20.42 17.90
N TYR A 83 1.06 20.48 17.27
CA TYR A 83 2.31 20.93 17.86
C TYR A 83 3.16 21.69 16.82
N ASP A 84 4.21 22.36 17.26
CA ASP A 84 5.12 23.08 16.36
C ASP A 84 6.27 22.16 15.88
N PRO A 85 6.30 21.76 14.59
CA PRO A 85 7.29 20.83 14.07
C PRO A 85 8.70 21.44 13.95
N SER A 86 8.84 22.76 14.06
CA SER A 86 10.16 23.39 14.14
C SER A 86 10.80 23.26 15.53
N ARG A 87 9.98 22.96 16.55
CA ARG A 87 10.41 22.91 17.96
C ARG A 87 10.33 21.52 18.57
N MET A 88 9.51 20.63 18.01
CA MET A 88 9.37 19.26 18.48
C MET A 88 9.27 18.32 17.29
N ASP A 89 9.60 17.06 17.54
CA ASP A 89 9.51 15.96 16.58
C ASP A 89 8.69 14.84 17.23
N PHE A 90 7.60 14.41 16.61
CA PHE A 90 6.84 13.27 17.09
C PHE A 90 7.65 11.97 16.88
N ILE A 91 7.70 11.12 17.89
CA ILE A 91 8.46 9.86 17.84
C ILE A 91 7.54 8.66 17.69
N GLU A 92 6.59 8.52 18.63
CA GLU A 92 5.70 7.36 18.69
C GLU A 92 4.49 7.65 19.58
N GLY A 93 3.39 6.98 19.27
CA GLY A 93 2.24 6.83 20.16
C GLY A 93 2.23 5.45 20.78
N SER A 94 1.76 5.34 22.02
CA SER A 94 1.57 4.06 22.68
C SER A 94 0.27 4.01 23.44
N GLU A 95 -0.37 2.84 23.37
CA GLU A 95 -1.66 2.59 23.98
C GLU A 95 -1.55 2.44 25.51
N ASP A 96 -0.55 1.70 25.94
CA ASP A 96 -0.28 1.30 27.32
C ASP A 96 1.20 1.58 27.65
N ASP A 97 1.51 1.76 28.93
CA ASP A 97 2.88 1.66 29.44
C ASP A 97 2.91 0.68 30.62
N PRO A 98 3.15 -0.63 30.37
CA PRO A 98 3.21 -1.63 31.41
C PRO A 98 4.32 -1.39 32.44
N SER A 99 5.38 -0.64 32.09
CA SER A 99 6.48 -0.33 33.02
C SER A 99 6.05 0.66 34.10
N GLN A 100 5.12 1.55 33.77
CA GLN A 100 4.48 2.47 34.69
C GLN A 100 3.13 1.95 35.22
N GLY A 101 2.65 0.80 34.73
CA GLY A 101 1.32 0.29 35.07
C GLY A 101 0.17 1.12 34.50
N ILE A 102 0.43 1.88 33.42
CA ILE A 102 -0.57 2.64 32.69
C ILE A 102 -1.23 1.69 31.70
N THR A 103 -2.55 1.67 31.72
CA THR A 103 -3.38 0.91 30.80
C THR A 103 -4.44 1.82 30.23
N ASN A 104 -4.67 1.70 28.92
CA ASN A 104 -5.68 2.44 28.20
C ASN A 104 -7.05 2.33 28.89
N LEU A 105 -7.74 3.46 28.98
CA LEU A 105 -9.04 3.57 29.62
C LEU A 105 -10.04 2.54 29.06
N LEU A 106 -10.04 2.27 27.75
CA LEU A 106 -10.94 1.30 27.12
C LEU A 106 -10.77 -0.12 27.70
N LYS A 107 -9.56 -0.51 28.13
CA LYS A 107 -9.30 -1.84 28.69
C LYS A 107 -9.70 -1.98 30.17
N LYS A 108 -10.13 -0.89 30.82
CA LYS A 108 -10.42 -0.85 32.27
C LYS A 108 -11.44 -1.89 32.73
N ASN A 109 -12.46 -2.16 31.91
CA ASN A 109 -13.51 -3.14 32.21
C ASN A 109 -13.25 -4.52 31.58
N GLY A 110 -11.99 -4.82 31.20
CA GLY A 110 -11.62 -6.08 30.58
C GLY A 110 -11.82 -6.11 29.05
N GLY A 111 -12.14 -4.97 28.44
CA GLY A 111 -12.29 -4.84 27.00
C GLY A 111 -10.97 -5.03 26.25
N ARG A 112 -11.08 -5.49 25.00
CA ARG A 112 -9.96 -5.58 24.06
C ARG A 112 -10.11 -4.51 23.00
N THR A 113 -9.03 -3.82 22.69
CA THR A 113 -9.02 -2.72 21.73
C THR A 113 -8.61 -3.19 20.34
N VAL A 114 -8.99 -2.44 19.30
CA VAL A 114 -8.52 -2.66 17.93
C VAL A 114 -7.02 -2.45 17.83
N GLY A 115 -6.49 -1.54 18.64
CA GLY A 115 -5.09 -1.14 18.68
C GLY A 115 -5.02 0.38 18.59
N LEU A 116 -4.03 1.00 19.25
CA LEU A 116 -3.85 2.45 19.10
C LEU A 116 -3.23 2.73 17.73
N HIS A 117 -3.91 3.53 16.92
CA HIS A 117 -3.36 4.07 15.69
C HIS A 117 -2.95 5.52 15.93
N THR A 118 -1.70 5.84 15.58
CA THR A 118 -1.21 7.21 15.54
C THR A 118 -0.69 7.53 14.16
N LEU A 119 -1.22 8.60 13.56
CA LEU A 119 -0.82 9.04 12.22
C LEU A 119 -0.40 10.51 12.24
N GLU A 120 0.79 10.78 11.71
CA GLU A 120 1.24 12.11 11.38
C GLU A 120 1.48 12.19 9.86
N ARG A 121 0.50 12.74 9.12
CA ARG A 121 0.62 12.91 7.66
C ARG A 121 1.68 13.94 7.30
N THR A 122 1.69 15.05 8.04
CA THR A 122 2.67 16.12 7.91
C THR A 122 3.09 16.56 9.31
N PRO A 123 4.39 16.82 9.55
CA PRO A 123 4.87 17.28 10.85
C PRO A 123 4.01 18.42 11.43
N GLY A 124 3.60 18.26 12.69
CA GLY A 124 2.87 19.27 13.45
C GLY A 124 1.44 18.90 13.82
N THR A 125 0.91 17.77 13.35
CA THR A 125 -0.40 17.25 13.82
C THR A 125 -0.38 15.74 13.84
N VAL A 126 -0.57 15.17 15.04
CA VAL A 126 -0.71 13.73 15.25
C VAL A 126 -2.17 13.42 15.51
N SER A 127 -2.77 12.54 14.70
CA SER A 127 -4.10 11.97 14.95
C SER A 127 -3.96 10.68 15.78
N ILE A 128 -4.84 10.49 16.76
CA ILE A 128 -4.81 9.39 17.73
C ILE A 128 -6.20 8.78 17.83
N VAL A 129 -6.26 7.45 17.67
CA VAL A 129 -7.52 6.73 17.57
C VAL A 129 -7.43 5.38 18.24
N ASN A 130 -8.53 4.98 18.86
CA ASN A 130 -8.75 3.60 19.26
C ASN A 130 -10.24 3.29 19.47
N ALA A 131 -10.56 2.01 19.48
CA ALA A 131 -11.90 1.50 19.72
C ALA A 131 -11.86 0.14 20.44
N LEU A 132 -12.91 -0.19 21.17
CA LEU A 132 -13.17 -1.56 21.63
C LEU A 132 -13.55 -2.46 20.43
N ARG A 133 -13.12 -3.73 20.49
CA ARG A 133 -13.49 -4.79 19.54
C ARG A 133 -14.84 -5.37 19.94
N GLY A 134 -15.90 -5.03 19.19
CA GLY A 134 -17.25 -5.50 19.49
C GLY A 134 -18.11 -4.51 20.26
N ARG A 135 -19.39 -4.85 20.37
CA ARG A 135 -20.40 -4.07 21.11
C ARG A 135 -20.75 -4.78 22.42
N ASN A 136 -19.98 -4.51 23.48
CA ASN A 136 -20.27 -5.02 24.82
C ASN A 136 -20.44 -3.87 25.83
N ALA A 137 -21.67 -3.68 26.30
CA ALA A 137 -21.99 -2.63 27.28
C ALA A 137 -21.28 -2.82 28.62
N ASP A 138 -20.90 -4.05 28.98
CA ASP A 138 -20.14 -4.32 30.21
C ASP A 138 -18.66 -3.92 30.08
N GLU A 139 -18.13 -3.85 28.84
CA GLU A 139 -16.77 -3.42 28.55
C GLU A 139 -16.65 -1.92 28.34
N ALA A 140 -17.72 -1.27 27.86
CA ALA A 140 -17.77 0.17 27.66
C ALA A 140 -17.50 0.95 28.97
N VAL A 141 -16.73 2.03 28.87
CA VAL A 141 -16.09 2.62 30.06
C VAL A 141 -16.70 3.94 30.45
N THR A 142 -17.10 4.06 31.72
CA THR A 142 -17.52 5.34 32.31
C THR A 142 -16.49 5.83 33.32
N GLY A 143 -16.06 7.08 33.19
CA GLY A 143 -15.10 7.74 34.07
C GLY A 143 -13.90 8.33 33.31
N SER A 144 -12.85 8.66 34.06
CA SER A 144 -11.64 9.30 33.54
C SER A 144 -10.44 8.35 33.49
N GLY A 145 -9.50 8.61 32.58
CA GLY A 145 -8.23 7.90 32.50
C GLY A 145 -7.47 8.13 31.18
N VAL A 146 -6.24 7.63 31.13
CA VAL A 146 -5.36 7.73 29.96
C VAL A 146 -5.95 6.96 28.78
N ILE A 147 -6.09 7.61 27.64
CA ILE A 147 -6.48 7.00 26.37
C ILE A 147 -5.29 6.88 25.41
N ALA A 148 -4.22 7.67 25.56
CA ALA A 148 -3.01 7.45 24.76
C ALA A 148 -1.81 8.09 25.43
N LEU A 149 -0.62 7.65 25.05
CA LEU A 149 0.64 8.25 25.42
C LEU A 149 1.35 8.67 24.14
N LEU A 150 1.83 9.91 24.08
CA LEU A 150 2.62 10.40 22.96
C LEU A 150 4.02 10.75 23.41
N LYS A 151 5.00 10.37 22.59
CA LYS A 151 6.40 10.66 22.81
C LYS A 151 6.90 11.65 21.76
N PHE A 152 7.57 12.70 22.21
CA PHE A 152 8.17 13.73 21.37
C PHE A 152 9.64 13.92 21.69
N ARG A 153 10.43 14.34 20.71
CA ARG A 153 11.77 14.89 20.90
C ARG A 153 11.69 16.40 20.86
N VAL A 154 12.33 17.07 21.80
CA VAL A 154 12.48 18.52 21.78
C VAL A 154 13.60 18.90 20.82
N LEU A 155 13.35 19.79 19.86
CA LEU A 155 14.32 20.28 18.89
C LEU A 155 14.87 21.66 19.29
N ASP A 156 14.04 22.49 19.90
CA ASP A 156 14.35 23.87 20.25
C ASP A 156 13.94 24.20 21.70
N SER A 157 14.73 25.06 22.34
CA SER A 157 14.57 25.45 23.75
C SER A 157 13.80 26.76 23.94
N SER A 158 13.01 27.22 22.97
CA SER A 158 12.16 28.40 23.15
C SER A 158 11.01 28.10 24.12
N PRO A 159 10.68 29.03 25.04
CA PRO A 159 9.57 28.86 25.98
C PRO A 159 8.20 28.93 25.27
N ASP A 160 7.16 28.58 26.03
CA ASP A 160 5.74 28.68 25.65
C ASP A 160 5.39 27.93 24.36
N ASN A 161 5.92 26.70 24.23
CA ASN A 161 5.60 25.82 23.11
C ASN A 161 4.25 25.12 23.35
N GLN A 162 3.19 25.63 22.73
CA GLN A 162 1.84 25.11 22.92
C GLN A 162 1.57 23.84 22.13
N MET A 163 0.95 22.88 22.81
CA MET A 163 0.31 21.71 22.21
C MET A 163 -1.20 21.83 22.38
N THR A 164 -1.96 21.66 21.30
CA THR A 164 -3.41 21.89 21.31
C THR A 164 -4.20 20.71 20.79
N LEU A 165 -5.38 20.49 21.35
CA LEU A 165 -6.29 19.43 20.93
C LEU A 165 -7.24 19.92 19.81
N SER A 166 -7.46 19.09 18.80
CA SER A 166 -8.43 19.30 17.72
C SER A 166 -9.08 17.97 17.31
N ASN A 167 -10.07 18.03 16.41
CA ASN A 167 -10.76 16.87 15.83
C ASN A 167 -11.17 15.77 16.85
N ILE A 168 -11.87 16.19 17.91
CA ILE A 168 -12.20 15.32 19.04
C ILE A 168 -13.56 14.65 18.80
N LEU A 169 -13.58 13.33 18.74
CA LEU A 169 -14.77 12.49 18.75
C LEU A 169 -14.65 11.47 19.89
N LEU A 170 -15.67 11.43 20.75
CA LEU A 170 -15.82 10.39 21.77
C LEU A 170 -17.13 9.67 21.50
N LEU A 171 -17.09 8.35 21.36
CA LEU A 171 -18.25 7.54 20.99
C LEU A 171 -18.59 6.58 22.13
N ASP A 172 -19.88 6.47 22.47
CA ASP A 172 -20.33 5.36 23.31
C ASP A 172 -20.50 4.05 22.53
N PHE A 173 -20.84 2.99 23.27
CA PHE A 173 -21.11 1.67 22.74
C PHE A 173 -22.31 1.61 21.76
N GLU A 174 -23.21 2.61 21.77
CA GLU A 174 -24.29 2.71 20.78
C GLU A 174 -23.84 3.44 19.52
N GLY A 175 -22.62 4.02 19.50
CA GLY A 175 -22.08 4.82 18.41
C GLY A 175 -22.47 6.29 18.49
N THR A 176 -23.03 6.75 19.62
CA THR A 176 -23.39 8.16 19.80
C THR A 176 -22.14 9.00 20.04
N VAL A 177 -21.96 10.05 19.24
CA VAL A 177 -20.87 11.02 19.42
C VAL A 177 -21.20 12.00 20.55
N TYR A 178 -20.32 12.10 21.56
CA TYR A 178 -20.41 13.10 22.62
C TYR A 178 -19.74 14.41 22.17
N PRO A 179 -20.43 15.56 22.32
CA PRO A 179 -19.83 16.84 22.00
C PRO A 179 -18.77 17.22 23.05
N VAL A 180 -17.52 17.36 22.62
CA VAL A 180 -16.45 17.94 23.42
C VAL A 180 -16.25 19.40 22.99
N THR A 181 -16.51 20.34 23.90
CA THR A 181 -16.32 21.78 23.65
C THR A 181 -14.95 22.25 24.13
N VAL A 182 -14.46 23.40 23.66
CA VAL A 182 -13.17 23.98 24.09
C VAL A 182 -13.07 24.13 25.62
N SER A 183 -14.18 24.42 26.30
CA SER A 183 -14.23 24.47 27.78
C SER A 183 -13.97 23.13 28.48
N ASN A 184 -14.08 22.03 27.74
CA ASN A 184 -13.89 20.65 28.17
C ASN A 184 -12.60 20.08 27.55
N THR A 185 -11.75 20.96 27.02
CA THR A 185 -10.40 20.61 26.55
C THR A 185 -9.35 21.25 27.42
N ARG A 186 -8.24 20.57 27.65
CA ARG A 186 -7.07 21.14 28.29
C ARG A 186 -5.81 20.89 27.47
N ASN A 187 -5.23 21.98 26.99
CA ASN A 187 -3.99 22.01 26.23
C ASN A 187 -2.76 21.94 27.15
N ALA A 188 -1.60 21.66 26.58
CA ALA A 188 -0.33 21.60 27.30
C ALA A 188 0.67 22.63 26.74
N ILE A 189 1.65 22.97 27.57
CA ILE A 189 2.75 23.89 27.25
C ILE A 189 4.06 23.19 27.58
N HIS A 190 4.98 23.16 26.63
CA HIS A 190 6.38 22.80 26.85
C HIS A 190 7.22 24.06 27.09
N ASN A 191 8.12 23.98 28.07
CA ASN A 191 9.11 24.98 28.41
C ASN A 191 10.52 24.35 28.52
N PRO A 192 11.60 25.10 28.29
CA PRO A 192 12.95 24.63 28.62
C PRO A 192 13.13 24.47 30.15
N SER A 193 13.97 23.52 30.59
CA SER A 193 14.29 23.33 32.01
C SER A 193 15.25 24.43 32.46
N SER A 194 14.71 25.54 32.98
CA SER A 194 15.52 26.66 33.43
C SER A 194 16.60 26.23 34.44
N GLY A 195 17.86 26.35 34.02
CA GLY A 195 18.99 26.33 34.93
C GLY A 195 18.95 27.57 35.82
N ASN A 196 18.12 27.54 36.87
CA ASN A 196 18.13 28.41 38.04
C ASN A 196 18.06 29.93 37.75
N GLU A 197 16.85 30.51 37.79
CA GLU A 197 16.63 31.84 38.35
C GLU A 197 15.18 31.98 38.89
N GLU A 198 15.05 32.65 40.05
CA GLU A 198 13.86 32.85 40.88
C GLU A 198 12.67 33.51 40.14
N PRO A 199 11.42 33.41 40.66
CA PRO A 199 10.28 34.10 40.07
C PRO A 199 10.50 35.60 40.16
N ASN A 200 10.76 36.25 39.02
CA ASN A 200 10.74 37.71 38.95
C ASN A 200 9.28 38.18 39.06
N ASP A 201 9.07 39.08 40.02
CA ASP A 201 7.84 39.85 40.24
C ASP A 201 7.37 40.47 38.90
N PRO A 202 6.07 40.57 38.60
CA PRO A 202 5.61 41.17 37.36
C PRO A 202 5.96 42.66 37.36
N GLU A 203 6.83 43.11 36.47
CA GLU A 203 6.98 44.53 36.17
C GLU A 203 5.69 45.05 35.50
N GLU A 204 5.22 46.21 35.96
CA GLU A 204 4.06 46.89 35.39
C GLU A 204 4.23 47.09 33.88
N PRO A 205 3.18 46.90 33.07
CA PRO A 205 3.29 47.02 31.62
C PRO A 205 3.63 48.47 31.22
N GLU A 206 4.68 48.65 30.43
CA GLU A 206 4.91 49.92 29.75
C GLU A 206 3.79 50.18 28.73
N GLU A 207 3.36 51.44 28.63
CA GLU A 207 2.35 51.84 27.65
C GLU A 207 2.84 51.57 26.21
N PRO A 208 1.97 51.04 25.33
CA PRO A 208 2.37 50.72 23.97
C PRO A 208 2.70 52.02 23.21
N ASN A 209 3.84 52.03 22.52
CA ASN A 209 4.10 53.05 21.52
C ASN A 209 3.15 52.86 20.33
N ASP A 210 2.59 53.97 19.84
CA ASP A 210 1.76 54.02 18.64
C ASP A 210 2.49 53.36 17.45
N PRO A 211 1.87 52.42 16.73
CA PRO A 211 2.49 51.81 15.57
C PRO A 211 2.72 52.87 14.48
N GLU A 212 3.93 52.91 13.92
CA GLU A 212 4.19 53.69 12.71
C GLU A 212 3.35 53.11 11.55
N ASN A 213 2.73 54.02 10.82
CA ASN A 213 1.84 53.71 9.70
C ASN A 213 2.65 52.99 8.61
N PRO A 214 2.24 51.81 8.11
CA PRO A 214 2.96 51.14 7.04
C PRO A 214 2.96 51.99 5.77
N GLU A 215 4.11 52.08 5.08
CA GLU A 215 4.19 52.69 3.76
C GLU A 215 3.34 51.88 2.77
N GLU A 216 2.61 52.58 1.89
CA GLU A 216 1.78 51.95 0.86
C GLU A 216 2.66 51.12 -0.10
N PRO A 217 2.24 49.89 -0.45
CA PRO A 217 2.95 49.10 -1.44
C PRO A 217 2.84 49.77 -2.82
N ASN A 218 3.94 49.80 -3.56
CA ASN A 218 3.92 50.26 -4.95
C ASN A 218 3.08 49.31 -5.81
N ASP A 219 2.28 49.89 -6.71
CA ASP A 219 1.49 49.17 -7.71
C ASP A 219 2.39 48.22 -8.54
N PRO A 220 1.98 46.97 -8.76
CA PRO A 220 2.70 46.08 -9.66
C PRO A 220 2.59 46.58 -11.11
N GLU A 221 3.70 46.55 -11.84
CA GLU A 221 3.68 46.82 -13.28
C GLU A 221 2.88 45.74 -14.01
N ASN A 222 2.02 46.18 -14.94
CA ASN A 222 1.22 45.28 -15.77
C ASN A 222 2.13 44.37 -16.62
N PRO A 223 1.83 43.06 -16.71
CA PRO A 223 2.55 42.18 -17.62
C PRO A 223 2.33 42.61 -19.07
N GLU A 224 3.38 42.53 -19.89
CA GLU A 224 3.28 42.74 -21.34
C GLU A 224 2.44 41.63 -21.98
N GLU A 225 1.64 42.00 -22.99
CA GLU A 225 0.81 41.05 -23.74
C GLU A 225 1.70 40.05 -24.51
N PRO A 226 1.33 38.75 -24.54
CA PRO A 226 2.06 37.76 -25.31
C PRO A 226 1.89 38.03 -26.81
N ASN A 227 2.95 37.80 -27.58
CA ASN A 227 2.88 37.85 -29.04
C ASN A 227 2.05 36.67 -29.56
N ASP A 228 1.24 36.92 -30.60
CA ASP A 228 0.47 35.91 -31.33
C ASP A 228 1.40 34.80 -31.88
N PRO A 229 1.01 33.53 -31.74
CA PRO A 229 1.77 32.44 -32.34
C PRO A 229 1.70 32.50 -33.87
N GLU A 230 2.83 32.26 -34.53
CA GLU A 230 2.86 32.10 -35.99
C GLU A 230 2.10 30.83 -36.41
N ASN A 231 1.40 30.93 -37.53
CA ASN A 231 0.57 29.86 -38.08
C ASN A 231 1.47 28.69 -38.56
N PRO A 232 1.15 27.42 -38.24
CA PRO A 232 1.93 26.30 -38.73
C PRO A 232 1.83 26.17 -40.25
N GLU A 233 2.93 25.78 -40.89
CA GLU A 233 2.96 25.44 -42.32
C GLU A 233 2.19 24.14 -42.57
N GLU A 234 1.47 24.08 -43.70
CA GLU A 234 0.71 22.89 -44.12
C GLU A 234 1.66 21.71 -44.40
N PRO A 235 1.30 20.47 -43.99
CA PRO A 235 2.12 19.30 -44.28
C PRO A 235 2.07 18.95 -45.78
N GLU A 236 3.21 18.51 -46.32
CA GLU A 236 3.25 17.96 -47.69
C GLU A 236 2.50 16.63 -47.78
N GLU A 237 1.85 16.38 -48.93
CA GLU A 237 1.11 15.13 -49.17
C GLU A 237 2.05 13.91 -49.19
N PRO A 238 1.65 12.76 -48.59
CA PRO A 238 2.45 11.55 -48.61
C PRO A 238 2.47 10.95 -50.02
N ASN A 239 3.63 10.42 -50.42
CA ASN A 239 3.76 9.65 -51.66
C ASN A 239 3.08 8.28 -51.51
N ASP A 240 2.49 7.79 -52.60
CA ASP A 240 1.89 6.45 -52.68
C ASP A 240 2.92 5.35 -52.32
N PRO A 241 2.55 4.34 -51.51
CA PRO A 241 3.43 3.22 -51.19
C PRO A 241 3.66 2.34 -52.43
N GLU A 242 4.90 1.85 -52.59
CA GLU A 242 5.21 0.83 -53.60
C GLU A 242 4.65 -0.55 -53.20
N ASP A 243 4.25 -1.31 -54.21
CA ASP A 243 3.63 -2.64 -54.14
C ASP A 243 4.55 -3.65 -53.40
N PRO A 244 4.09 -4.36 -52.35
CA PRO A 244 4.93 -5.31 -51.63
C PRO A 244 5.26 -6.51 -52.53
N ASN A 245 6.53 -6.94 -52.49
CA ASN A 245 6.92 -8.21 -53.12
C ASN A 245 6.32 -9.39 -52.34
N ASP A 246 6.00 -10.45 -53.09
CA ASP A 246 5.45 -11.73 -52.60
C ASP A 246 6.31 -12.31 -51.44
N PRO A 247 5.70 -12.81 -50.34
CA PRO A 247 6.46 -13.39 -49.24
C PRO A 247 7.07 -14.74 -49.64
N GLU A 248 8.30 -15.01 -49.20
CA GLU A 248 8.90 -16.34 -49.28
C GLU A 248 8.23 -17.30 -48.28
N GLU A 249 8.16 -18.60 -48.62
CA GLU A 249 7.55 -19.66 -47.80
C GLU A 249 8.25 -19.82 -46.43
N PRO A 250 7.51 -20.14 -45.35
CA PRO A 250 8.08 -20.26 -44.01
C PRO A 250 8.93 -21.52 -43.85
N GLU A 251 10.04 -21.43 -43.13
CA GLU A 251 10.82 -22.59 -42.68
C GLU A 251 10.24 -23.20 -41.39
N ASP A 252 10.47 -24.51 -41.20
CA ASP A 252 9.99 -25.37 -40.10
C ASP A 252 10.43 -24.85 -38.70
N PRO A 253 9.58 -24.88 -37.65
CA PRO A 253 9.84 -24.24 -36.35
C PRO A 253 10.68 -25.09 -35.35
N ASP A 254 11.10 -26.31 -35.69
CA ASP A 254 11.84 -27.15 -34.75
C ASP A 254 13.36 -27.02 -34.94
N ASN A 255 13.95 -25.91 -34.48
CA ASN A 255 15.29 -25.79 -33.83
C ASN A 255 15.74 -24.31 -33.81
N PRO A 256 15.95 -23.66 -32.64
CA PRO A 256 16.65 -22.38 -32.61
C PRO A 256 18.07 -22.59 -33.14
N GLY A 257 18.46 -21.81 -34.14
CA GLY A 257 19.76 -21.93 -34.80
C GLY A 257 20.94 -21.83 -33.82
N GLU A 258 21.86 -22.79 -33.91
CA GLU A 258 23.09 -22.94 -33.12
C GLU A 258 24.17 -21.85 -33.34
N ASP A 259 23.87 -20.66 -33.88
CA ASP A 259 24.91 -19.69 -34.32
C ASP A 259 24.81 -18.25 -33.77
N ASP A 260 23.94 -17.96 -32.80
CA ASP A 260 24.02 -16.74 -31.98
C ASP A 260 24.33 -17.15 -30.52
N GLU A 261 25.51 -16.81 -30.00
CA GLU A 261 25.84 -16.97 -28.58
C GLU A 261 24.84 -16.13 -27.77
N LEU A 262 23.89 -16.77 -27.09
CA LEU A 262 22.88 -16.07 -26.29
C LEU A 262 23.60 -15.21 -25.24
N ILE A 263 23.35 -13.91 -25.30
CA ILE A 263 23.90 -12.96 -24.34
C ILE A 263 23.07 -13.11 -23.07
N ALA A 264 23.73 -13.49 -21.98
CA ALA A 264 23.06 -13.69 -20.70
C ALA A 264 22.22 -12.46 -20.33
N GLY A 265 20.94 -12.68 -19.98
CA GLY A 265 20.00 -11.61 -19.63
C GLY A 265 19.29 -10.91 -20.79
N VAL A 266 19.46 -11.39 -22.03
CA VAL A 266 18.59 -11.07 -23.17
C VAL A 266 17.45 -12.09 -23.23
N PHE A 267 16.23 -11.59 -23.37
CA PHE A 267 15.02 -12.40 -23.50
C PHE A 267 14.61 -12.50 -24.97
N ILE A 268 13.96 -13.61 -25.33
CA ILE A 268 13.41 -13.87 -26.66
C ILE A 268 11.92 -14.14 -26.50
N ALA A 269 11.08 -13.33 -27.17
CA ALA A 269 9.64 -13.52 -27.19
C ALA A 269 9.26 -14.85 -27.86
N ASP A 270 8.25 -15.51 -27.32
CA ASP A 270 7.72 -16.73 -27.91
C ASP A 270 6.91 -16.48 -29.20
N ASP A 271 6.28 -17.52 -29.74
CA ASP A 271 5.53 -17.46 -30.99
C ASP A 271 4.26 -16.58 -30.91
N PHE A 272 3.81 -16.23 -29.70
CA PHE A 272 2.64 -15.39 -29.48
C PHE A 272 3.01 -13.91 -29.35
N GLY A 273 4.25 -13.61 -28.90
CA GLY A 273 4.71 -12.24 -28.74
C GLY A 273 4.02 -11.48 -27.59
N LEU A 274 3.37 -12.18 -26.65
CA LEU A 274 2.69 -11.59 -25.51
C LEU A 274 3.50 -11.82 -24.24
N ILE A 275 4.20 -10.79 -23.79
CA ILE A 275 5.02 -10.84 -22.59
C ILE A 275 4.20 -10.37 -21.40
N THR A 276 4.04 -11.22 -20.39
CA THR A 276 3.40 -10.82 -19.14
C THR A 276 4.44 -10.65 -18.06
N ILE A 277 4.36 -9.57 -17.29
CA ILE A 277 5.24 -9.30 -16.15
C ILE A 277 4.41 -9.01 -14.91
N ASP A 278 4.70 -9.73 -13.84
CA ASP A 278 4.07 -9.59 -12.52
C ASP A 278 5.14 -9.20 -11.49
N TRP A 279 4.91 -8.09 -10.79
CA TRP A 279 5.84 -7.63 -9.76
C TRP A 279 5.54 -8.37 -8.45
N LEU A 280 6.43 -9.28 -8.08
CA LEU A 280 6.21 -10.20 -6.98
C LEU A 280 6.56 -9.59 -5.63
N TYR A 281 7.72 -8.96 -5.51
CA TYR A 281 8.23 -8.49 -4.22
C TYR A 281 9.14 -7.27 -4.38
N ASP A 282 9.10 -6.42 -3.36
CA ASP A 282 9.96 -5.26 -3.14
C ASP A 282 10.67 -5.40 -1.77
N GLY A 283 11.99 -5.48 -1.81
CA GLY A 283 12.83 -5.52 -0.60
C GLY A 283 13.77 -4.33 -0.48
N GLY A 284 13.83 -3.46 -1.48
CA GLY A 284 14.80 -2.37 -1.54
C GLY A 284 14.25 -1.07 -0.93
N ALA A 285 15.11 -0.28 -0.29
CA ALA A 285 14.73 1.08 0.12
C ALA A 285 14.73 2.09 -1.05
N TYR A 286 15.12 1.64 -2.24
CA TYR A 286 15.29 2.48 -3.43
C TYR A 286 14.00 2.52 -4.24
N LYS A 287 13.52 3.74 -4.51
CA LYS A 287 12.29 3.97 -5.25
C LYS A 287 12.55 4.20 -6.73
N GLY A 288 12.44 3.13 -7.50
CA GLY A 288 12.84 3.05 -8.89
C GLY A 288 11.72 2.71 -9.87
N GLU A 289 12.09 2.59 -11.14
CA GLU A 289 11.20 2.15 -12.21
C GLU A 289 11.85 1.04 -13.04
N LEU A 290 11.06 0.02 -13.38
CA LEU A 290 11.46 -1.05 -14.29
C LEU A 290 10.76 -0.85 -15.64
N GLY A 291 11.50 -1.03 -16.72
CA GLY A 291 11.00 -0.94 -18.08
C GLY A 291 11.43 -2.14 -18.92
N ILE A 292 10.61 -2.46 -19.90
CA ILE A 292 10.89 -3.44 -20.95
C ILE A 292 11.14 -2.70 -22.27
N PHE A 293 12.11 -3.15 -23.07
CA PHE A 293 12.37 -2.57 -24.38
C PHE A 293 12.92 -3.59 -25.39
N SER A 294 12.47 -3.46 -26.63
CA SER A 294 12.99 -4.16 -27.80
C SER A 294 14.47 -3.86 -27.99
N LEU A 295 15.24 -4.86 -28.43
CA LEU A 295 16.63 -4.71 -28.85
C LEU A 295 16.78 -4.61 -30.37
N GLU A 296 15.68 -4.54 -31.12
CA GLU A 296 15.72 -4.48 -32.58
C GLU A 296 16.54 -3.27 -33.04
N GLY A 297 17.58 -3.53 -33.86
CA GLY A 297 18.47 -2.49 -34.37
C GLY A 297 19.49 -1.93 -33.37
N MET A 298 19.54 -2.43 -32.13
CA MET A 298 20.48 -1.95 -31.10
C MET A 298 21.80 -2.76 -31.08
N ASP A 299 22.94 -2.08 -30.87
CA ASP A 299 24.27 -2.71 -30.75
C ASP A 299 24.58 -3.07 -29.30
N LEU A 300 24.54 -4.37 -28.97
CA LEU A 300 24.79 -4.90 -27.62
C LEU A 300 26.26 -4.83 -27.18
N THR A 301 27.18 -4.44 -28.07
CA THR A 301 28.53 -4.04 -27.66
C THR A 301 28.57 -2.69 -26.96
N VAL A 302 27.46 -1.94 -27.01
CA VAL A 302 27.23 -0.63 -26.36
C VAL A 302 28.40 0.34 -26.59
N PRO A 303 28.73 0.69 -27.85
CA PRO A 303 29.89 1.54 -28.15
C PRO A 303 29.73 2.98 -27.65
N ASP A 304 28.49 3.45 -27.51
CA ASP A 304 28.11 4.74 -26.91
C ASP A 304 27.02 4.49 -25.86
N LEU A 305 27.41 4.53 -24.59
CA LEU A 305 26.52 4.22 -23.47
C LEU A 305 25.40 5.24 -23.32
N GLU A 306 25.68 6.52 -23.52
CA GLU A 306 24.70 7.59 -23.35
C GLU A 306 23.62 7.50 -24.43
N ALA A 307 24.03 7.30 -25.69
CA ALA A 307 23.08 7.09 -26.79
C ALA A 307 22.26 5.80 -26.63
N PHE A 308 22.88 4.72 -26.14
CA PHE A 308 22.17 3.47 -25.86
C PHE A 308 21.11 3.64 -24.78
N ILE A 309 21.45 4.30 -23.67
CA ILE A 309 20.50 4.60 -22.59
C ILE A 309 19.36 5.47 -23.13
N ALA A 310 19.67 6.53 -23.89
CA ALA A 310 18.66 7.42 -24.45
C ALA A 310 17.64 6.65 -25.33
N GLU A 311 18.11 5.72 -26.17
CA GLU A 311 17.23 4.93 -27.03
C GLU A 311 16.41 3.91 -26.22
N ALA A 312 17.00 3.22 -25.25
CA ALA A 312 16.27 2.29 -24.39
C ALA A 312 15.16 3.01 -23.61
N VAL A 313 15.45 4.17 -23.05
CA VAL A 313 14.47 4.99 -22.32
C VAL A 313 13.40 5.54 -23.25
N ARG A 314 13.74 5.95 -24.48
CA ARG A 314 12.75 6.37 -25.48
C ARG A 314 11.73 5.26 -25.72
N ARG A 315 12.20 4.02 -25.91
CA ARG A 315 11.35 2.83 -26.15
C ARG A 315 10.43 2.52 -24.97
N VAL A 316 10.95 2.57 -23.74
CA VAL A 316 10.14 2.43 -22.51
C VAL A 316 9.02 3.48 -22.44
N LEU A 317 9.32 4.72 -22.83
CA LEU A 317 8.37 5.84 -22.80
C LEU A 317 7.47 5.94 -24.06
N SER A 318 7.59 5.02 -25.02
CA SER A 318 6.87 5.05 -26.31
C SER A 318 5.98 3.81 -26.49
N PRO A 319 4.82 3.74 -25.81
CA PRO A 319 3.99 2.54 -25.75
C PRO A 319 3.31 2.14 -27.08
N ASP A 320 3.27 3.02 -28.08
CA ASP A 320 2.50 2.81 -29.33
C ASP A 320 3.24 2.00 -30.42
N ASP A 321 4.53 1.70 -30.24
CA ASP A 321 5.40 1.16 -31.32
C ASP A 321 5.82 -0.31 -31.14
N HIS A 322 5.24 -1.06 -30.17
CA HIS A 322 5.74 -2.39 -29.74
C HIS A 322 7.22 -2.39 -29.30
N ASP A 323 7.77 -1.20 -29.05
CA ASP A 323 9.16 -0.96 -28.73
C ASP A 323 9.48 -1.28 -27.26
N GLY A 324 8.46 -1.38 -26.40
CA GLY A 324 8.63 -1.53 -24.96
C GLY A 324 7.51 -0.89 -24.14
N GLY A 325 7.79 -0.66 -22.86
CA GLY A 325 6.88 0.00 -21.95
C GLY A 325 7.38 0.07 -20.51
N LEU A 326 6.75 0.92 -19.70
CA LEU A 326 6.92 0.94 -18.25
C LEU A 326 6.29 -0.33 -17.64
N VAL A 327 7.09 -1.07 -16.87
CA VAL A 327 6.65 -2.29 -16.19
C VAL A 327 6.07 -1.97 -14.81
N LEU A 328 6.81 -1.20 -14.02
CA LEU A 328 6.39 -0.76 -12.68
C LEU A 328 7.08 0.55 -12.30
N SER A 329 6.43 1.29 -11.40
CA SER A 329 6.97 2.46 -10.71
C SER A 329 6.79 2.27 -9.20
N ASP A 330 7.88 1.96 -8.48
CA ASP A 330 7.86 1.71 -7.03
C ASP A 330 7.24 2.86 -6.19
N PRO A 331 7.38 4.15 -6.55
CA PRO A 331 6.69 5.22 -5.83
C PRO A 331 5.15 5.17 -5.84
N THR A 332 4.53 4.44 -6.77
CA THR A 332 3.07 4.46 -6.97
C THR A 332 2.44 3.08 -7.03
N ASP A 333 3.19 2.09 -7.51
CA ASP A 333 2.75 0.72 -7.68
C ASP A 333 3.17 -0.10 -6.46
N ARG A 334 2.47 -1.20 -6.23
CA ARG A 334 2.73 -2.16 -5.15
C ARG A 334 3.04 -3.54 -5.72
N ALA A 335 4.02 -4.22 -5.13
CA ALA A 335 4.29 -5.62 -5.39
C ALA A 335 3.16 -6.53 -4.84
N ARG A 336 2.97 -7.68 -5.48
CA ARG A 336 1.97 -8.70 -5.13
C ARG A 336 2.07 -9.18 -3.68
N PHE A 337 3.28 -9.41 -3.20
CA PHE A 337 3.55 -9.92 -1.87
C PHE A 337 4.07 -8.80 -0.95
N SER A 338 3.50 -8.71 0.24
CA SER A 338 3.92 -7.77 1.29
C SER A 338 4.52 -8.52 2.47
N GLY A 339 5.56 -7.96 3.06
CA GLY A 339 6.18 -8.45 4.29
C GLY A 339 7.70 -8.40 4.29
N VAL A 340 8.30 -8.76 5.42
CA VAL A 340 9.76 -8.79 5.59
C VAL A 340 10.32 -10.11 5.05
N LEU A 341 11.33 -10.02 4.19
CA LEU A 341 12.06 -11.15 3.61
C LEU A 341 13.57 -10.97 3.82
N GLY A 342 14.38 -12.02 3.82
CA GLY A 342 15.85 -11.88 3.65
C GLY A 342 16.62 -11.31 4.85
N GLY A 343 15.91 -10.85 5.89
CA GLY A 343 16.52 -10.08 6.98
C GLY A 343 16.31 -8.57 6.85
N GLU A 344 15.42 -8.14 5.95
CA GLU A 344 15.02 -6.74 5.82
C GLU A 344 14.51 -6.15 7.14
N SER A 345 14.73 -4.85 7.30
CA SER A 345 14.34 -4.16 8.53
C SER A 345 12.84 -3.86 8.62
N GLN A 346 12.18 -3.76 7.47
CA GLN A 346 10.76 -3.47 7.32
C GLN A 346 10.27 -3.90 5.93
N ASP A 347 8.96 -3.82 5.72
CA ASP A 347 8.31 -3.98 4.41
C ASP A 347 8.37 -2.63 3.69
N TRP A 348 9.00 -2.58 2.52
CA TRP A 348 9.14 -1.36 1.71
C TRP A 348 8.00 -1.16 0.72
N ASN A 349 7.21 -2.22 0.51
CA ASN A 349 6.12 -2.29 -0.44
C ASN A 349 5.03 -1.25 -0.13
N GLU A 350 4.82 -0.29 -1.04
CA GLU A 350 3.83 0.79 -0.94
C GLU A 350 3.00 0.91 -2.23
N GLY A 351 2.06 1.86 -2.30
CA GLY A 351 1.30 2.11 -3.54
C GLY A 351 0.13 1.16 -3.81
N GLU A 352 -0.34 1.13 -5.06
CA GLU A 352 -1.48 0.32 -5.51
C GLU A 352 -1.03 -0.95 -6.24
N PHE A 353 -1.65 -2.08 -5.95
CA PHE A 353 -1.34 -3.31 -6.67
C PHE A 353 -1.98 -3.25 -8.07
N ILE A 354 -1.13 -3.18 -9.09
CA ILE A 354 -1.55 -2.97 -10.48
C ILE A 354 -1.76 -4.25 -11.29
N GLY A 355 -1.55 -5.42 -10.66
CA GLY A 355 -1.65 -6.72 -11.31
C GLY A 355 -0.57 -6.99 -12.35
N VAL A 356 -0.82 -8.00 -13.18
CA VAL A 356 0.03 -8.39 -14.30
C VAL A 356 -0.05 -7.35 -15.41
N ARG A 357 1.11 -6.94 -15.93
CA ARG A 357 1.24 -6.09 -17.12
C ARG A 357 1.52 -6.96 -18.35
N THR A 358 0.91 -6.62 -19.47
CA THR A 358 1.09 -7.33 -20.75
C THR A 358 1.71 -6.40 -21.77
N PHE A 359 2.74 -6.87 -22.47
CA PHE A 359 3.46 -6.16 -23.51
C PHE A 359 3.46 -6.99 -24.79
N GLU A 360 3.23 -6.33 -25.92
CA GLU A 360 3.30 -6.96 -27.23
C GLU A 360 4.70 -6.76 -27.83
N MET A 361 5.30 -7.85 -28.28
CA MET A 361 6.58 -7.93 -28.98
C MET A 361 6.39 -8.75 -30.27
N ASN A 362 7.27 -8.58 -31.25
CA ASN A 362 7.23 -9.48 -32.41
C ASN A 362 7.67 -10.89 -31.99
N PRO A 363 7.07 -11.96 -32.54
CA PRO A 363 7.50 -13.33 -32.27
C PRO A 363 9.00 -13.54 -32.56
N GLY A 364 9.72 -14.15 -31.60
CA GLY A 364 11.17 -14.36 -31.69
C GLY A 364 12.02 -13.10 -31.50
N GLU A 365 11.42 -11.95 -31.22
CA GLU A 365 12.13 -10.69 -30.98
C GLU A 365 12.96 -10.74 -29.70
N LYS A 366 14.16 -10.15 -29.76
CA LYS A 366 15.03 -9.99 -28.59
C LYS A 366 14.65 -8.72 -27.85
N PHE A 367 14.50 -8.81 -26.54
CA PHE A 367 14.25 -7.66 -25.66
C PHE A 367 15.09 -7.74 -24.39
N ALA A 368 15.15 -6.63 -23.65
CA ALA A 368 15.81 -6.53 -22.37
C ALA A 368 14.98 -5.72 -21.37
N LEU A 369 15.38 -5.82 -20.10
CA LEU A 369 14.84 -4.98 -19.04
C LEU A 369 15.86 -3.90 -18.64
N ILE A 370 15.35 -2.75 -18.22
CA ILE A 370 16.11 -1.62 -17.69
C ILE A 370 15.48 -1.21 -16.36
N LEU A 371 16.28 -1.15 -15.30
CA LEU A 371 15.90 -0.67 -13.97
C LEU A 371 16.58 0.67 -13.73
N VAL A 372 15.80 1.72 -13.43
CA VAL A 372 16.30 2.97 -12.86
C VAL A 372 16.19 2.83 -11.34
N PRO A 373 17.29 2.67 -10.59
CA PRO A 373 17.16 2.23 -9.20
C PRO A 373 16.46 3.25 -8.29
N ASN A 374 16.80 4.53 -8.40
CA ASN A 374 16.24 5.56 -7.52
C ASN A 374 15.89 6.83 -8.31
N GLY A 375 14.84 6.74 -9.11
CA GLY A 375 14.35 7.78 -10.00
C GLY A 375 13.45 7.23 -11.09
N THR A 376 12.98 8.12 -11.97
CA THR A 376 12.05 7.78 -13.05
C THR A 376 12.72 7.78 -14.42
N PHE A 377 12.09 7.14 -15.39
CA PHE A 377 12.48 7.15 -16.79
C PHE A 377 12.44 8.55 -17.40
N GLU A 378 11.51 9.42 -17.02
CA GLU A 378 11.50 10.82 -17.50
C GLU A 378 12.73 11.58 -17.00
N ALA A 379 13.13 11.37 -15.74
CA ALA A 379 14.33 11.98 -15.19
C ALA A 379 15.59 11.45 -15.88
N LEU A 380 15.62 10.15 -16.19
CA LEU A 380 16.73 9.54 -16.93
C LEU A 380 16.77 9.99 -18.39
N ALA A 381 15.62 10.15 -19.06
CA ALA A 381 15.53 10.67 -20.44
C ALA A 381 16.13 12.08 -20.56
N ALA A 382 15.97 12.91 -19.53
CA ALA A 382 16.55 14.25 -19.47
C ALA A 382 18.08 14.25 -19.25
N ASN A 383 18.65 13.16 -18.72
CA ASN A 383 20.08 13.04 -18.43
C ASN A 383 20.59 11.58 -18.56
N PRO A 384 20.61 11.01 -19.78
CA PRO A 384 20.97 9.61 -20.01
C PRO A 384 22.43 9.30 -19.64
N GLY A 385 23.32 10.31 -19.69
CA GLY A 385 24.72 10.20 -19.31
C GLY A 385 24.99 10.31 -17.80
N THR A 386 23.98 10.12 -16.95
CA THR A 386 24.14 10.25 -15.49
C THR A 386 25.25 9.33 -14.95
N THR A 387 26.08 9.89 -14.06
CA THR A 387 27.14 9.17 -13.34
C THR A 387 26.79 8.95 -11.87
N ASP A 388 25.58 9.35 -11.47
CA ASP A 388 25.07 9.07 -10.14
C ASP A 388 24.80 7.57 -10.01
N LYS A 389 25.61 6.89 -9.21
CA LYS A 389 25.52 5.44 -8.98
C LYS A 389 24.16 4.97 -8.44
N ASN A 390 23.37 5.86 -7.84
CA ASN A 390 22.04 5.51 -7.32
C ASN A 390 20.95 5.67 -8.39
N LYS A 391 21.25 6.34 -9.51
CA LYS A 391 20.28 6.63 -10.59
C LYS A 391 20.69 6.06 -11.93
N ARG A 392 21.91 5.51 -12.00
CA ARG A 392 22.46 4.93 -13.20
C ARG A 392 21.64 3.68 -13.56
N PRO A 393 21.15 3.57 -14.80
CA PRO A 393 20.31 2.44 -15.18
C PRO A 393 21.08 1.12 -15.15
N LEU A 394 20.37 0.08 -14.71
CA LEU A 394 20.84 -1.29 -14.64
C LEU A 394 20.07 -2.10 -15.69
N PHE A 395 20.79 -2.76 -16.59
CA PHE A 395 20.17 -3.55 -17.64
C PHE A 395 20.21 -5.04 -17.28
N SER A 396 19.26 -5.82 -17.81
CA SER A 396 19.21 -7.26 -17.59
C SER A 396 20.39 -8.02 -18.21
N PHE A 397 21.00 -7.49 -19.27
CA PHE A 397 22.01 -8.18 -20.07
C PHE A 397 23.45 -7.73 -19.76
N THR A 398 24.44 -8.46 -20.29
CA THR A 398 25.87 -8.12 -20.17
C THR A 398 26.45 -7.52 -21.44
N SER A 399 27.36 -6.55 -21.32
CA SER A 399 28.07 -5.94 -22.46
C SER A 399 29.59 -6.06 -22.33
N PRO A 400 30.34 -6.19 -23.45
CA PRO A 400 31.80 -6.15 -23.45
C PRO A 400 32.39 -4.75 -23.20
N ASN A 401 31.58 -3.67 -23.26
CA ASN A 401 32.07 -2.33 -22.95
C ASN A 401 32.48 -2.23 -21.47
N SER A 402 33.72 -1.83 -21.18
CA SER A 402 34.19 -1.68 -19.80
C SER A 402 33.59 -0.48 -19.06
N ASP A 403 33.11 0.52 -19.81
CA ASP A 403 32.40 1.67 -19.24
C ASP A 403 30.97 1.28 -18.87
N TYR A 404 30.43 0.21 -19.48
CA TYR A 404 29.20 -0.46 -19.03
C TYR A 404 29.50 -1.14 -17.71
N GLY A 405 29.16 -0.46 -16.60
CA GLY A 405 29.55 -0.83 -15.24
C GLY A 405 28.86 -2.07 -14.67
N MET A 406 28.14 -2.82 -15.51
CA MET A 406 27.34 -3.96 -15.11
C MET A 406 28.16 -5.24 -15.15
N HIS A 407 27.99 -6.07 -14.13
CA HIS A 407 28.61 -7.38 -14.04
C HIS A 407 27.57 -8.47 -14.26
N VAL A 408 28.03 -9.63 -14.76
CA VAL A 408 27.25 -10.88 -14.69
C VAL A 408 26.75 -11.03 -13.25
N GLY A 409 25.44 -11.13 -13.06
CA GLY A 409 24.84 -11.25 -11.73
C GLY A 409 23.98 -10.10 -11.24
N GLN A 410 23.65 -9.10 -12.06
CA GLN A 410 22.65 -8.10 -11.67
C GLN A 410 21.24 -8.70 -11.63
N VAL A 411 20.96 -9.57 -12.60
CA VAL A 411 19.73 -10.36 -12.67
C VAL A 411 20.09 -11.82 -12.47
N ALA A 412 19.26 -12.53 -11.70
CA ALA A 412 19.36 -13.97 -11.58
C ALA A 412 17.99 -14.63 -11.75
N ASP A 413 17.98 -15.86 -12.27
CA ASP A 413 16.82 -16.74 -12.19
C ASP A 413 16.73 -17.28 -10.76
N ILE A 414 15.56 -17.15 -10.13
CA ILE A 414 15.33 -17.51 -8.74
C ILE A 414 15.56 -19.01 -8.49
N ASN A 415 15.16 -19.87 -9.43
CA ASN A 415 15.15 -21.33 -9.25
C ASN A 415 15.54 -22.16 -10.49
N GLY A 416 15.89 -21.52 -11.59
CA GLY A 416 16.29 -22.17 -12.85
C GLY A 416 15.12 -22.66 -13.69
N LYS A 417 13.89 -22.22 -13.41
CA LYS A 417 12.70 -22.56 -14.22
C LYS A 417 12.41 -21.54 -15.32
N GLY A 418 13.11 -20.42 -15.35
CA GLY A 418 12.95 -19.37 -16.37
C GLY A 418 11.68 -18.54 -16.23
N LEU A 419 11.05 -18.52 -15.04
CA LEU A 419 9.80 -17.79 -14.79
C LEU A 419 9.96 -16.65 -13.78
N GLY A 420 10.82 -16.82 -12.77
CA GLY A 420 11.04 -15.82 -11.72
C GLY A 420 12.44 -15.24 -11.79
N PHE A 421 12.53 -13.91 -11.82
CA PHE A 421 13.76 -13.16 -11.97
C PHE A 421 13.91 -12.18 -10.81
N VAL A 422 15.11 -12.14 -10.24
CA VAL A 422 15.50 -11.24 -9.15
C VAL A 422 16.51 -10.23 -9.66
N PHE A 423 16.38 -9.02 -9.16
CA PHE A 423 17.27 -7.91 -9.46
C PHE A 423 17.91 -7.45 -8.15
N GLU A 424 19.20 -7.16 -8.24
CA GLU A 424 19.82 -6.26 -7.28
C GLU A 424 19.50 -4.82 -7.72
N ASP A 425 19.19 -3.91 -6.78
CA ASP A 425 18.87 -2.51 -7.09
C ASP A 425 20.13 -1.61 -7.10
N MET A 426 21.26 -2.11 -6.60
CA MET A 426 22.55 -1.43 -6.65
C MET A 426 23.50 -2.12 -7.61
N GLU A 427 24.46 -1.35 -8.16
CA GLU A 427 25.58 -1.95 -8.90
C GLU A 427 26.21 -3.07 -8.06
N PHE A 428 26.32 -4.27 -8.63
CA PHE A 428 26.77 -5.52 -7.99
C PHE A 428 28.01 -5.42 -7.06
N THR A 429 28.90 -4.44 -7.28
CA THR A 429 30.07 -4.22 -6.41
C THR A 429 29.75 -3.60 -5.04
N ASN A 430 28.61 -2.92 -4.94
CA ASN A 430 28.16 -2.19 -3.76
C ASN A 430 26.95 -2.83 -3.08
N SER A 431 26.29 -3.78 -3.74
CA SER A 431 25.14 -4.50 -3.18
C SER A 431 25.57 -5.55 -2.15
N ASP A 432 24.62 -5.95 -1.31
CA ASP A 432 24.69 -7.02 -0.31
C ASP A 432 24.49 -8.43 -0.89
N ARG A 433 23.94 -8.53 -2.10
CA ARG A 433 23.93 -9.75 -2.94
C ARG A 433 23.01 -10.83 -2.41
N ASP A 434 21.92 -10.43 -1.78
CA ASP A 434 20.85 -11.30 -1.28
C ASP A 434 19.70 -11.49 -2.28
N TYR A 435 19.69 -10.73 -3.37
CA TYR A 435 18.76 -10.85 -4.49
C TYR A 435 17.30 -10.78 -4.04
N ASN A 436 17.00 -9.95 -3.04
CA ASN A 436 15.62 -9.67 -2.61
C ASN A 436 15.19 -8.23 -2.79
N ASP A 437 15.94 -7.40 -3.51
CA ASP A 437 15.58 -5.99 -3.73
C ASP A 437 14.35 -5.86 -4.64
N LEU A 438 14.32 -6.57 -5.77
CA LEU A 438 13.20 -6.55 -6.72
C LEU A 438 12.99 -7.93 -7.35
N MET A 439 11.75 -8.44 -7.30
CA MET A 439 11.39 -9.74 -7.88
C MET A 439 10.27 -9.62 -8.89
N VAL A 440 10.45 -10.16 -10.08
CA VAL A 440 9.40 -10.20 -11.11
C VAL A 440 9.22 -11.60 -11.66
N GLN A 441 7.99 -11.94 -12.01
CA GLN A 441 7.69 -13.09 -12.84
C GLN A 441 7.53 -12.63 -14.29
N ILE A 442 8.10 -13.35 -15.24
CA ILE A 442 7.98 -13.07 -16.68
C ILE A 442 7.48 -14.33 -17.39
N ASN A 443 6.37 -14.23 -18.14
CA ASN A 443 5.90 -15.29 -19.02
C ASN A 443 5.86 -14.80 -20.49
N GLY A 444 5.81 -15.74 -21.44
CA GLY A 444 5.79 -15.43 -22.88
C GLY A 444 7.18 -15.24 -23.52
N ALA A 445 8.24 -15.54 -22.77
CA ALA A 445 9.62 -15.42 -23.26
C ALA A 445 10.54 -16.51 -22.68
N VAL A 446 11.66 -16.73 -23.36
CA VAL A 446 12.78 -17.56 -22.88
C VAL A 446 14.03 -16.70 -22.72
N SER A 447 14.90 -17.04 -21.77
CA SER A 447 16.14 -16.29 -21.51
C SER A 447 17.20 -17.20 -20.89
N GLU A 448 18.47 -16.89 -21.16
CA GLU A 448 19.61 -17.48 -20.45
C GLU A 448 20.05 -16.52 -19.33
N VAL A 449 19.51 -16.71 -18.13
CA VAL A 449 19.91 -15.97 -16.92
C VAL A 449 20.56 -16.93 -15.94
N PRO A 450 21.75 -16.61 -15.37
CA PRO A 450 22.34 -17.43 -14.32
C PRO A 450 21.40 -17.56 -13.13
N THR A 451 21.36 -18.72 -12.49
CA THR A 451 20.55 -18.89 -11.27
C THR A 451 21.22 -18.21 -10.07
N ILE A 452 20.45 -17.91 -9.02
CA ILE A 452 21.00 -17.44 -7.73
C ILE A 452 22.11 -18.39 -7.24
N ASP A 453 21.90 -19.70 -7.34
CA ASP A 453 22.87 -20.71 -6.88
C ASP A 453 24.17 -20.65 -7.68
N GLU A 454 24.09 -20.51 -9.01
CA GLU A 454 25.27 -20.30 -9.85
C GLU A 454 26.01 -19.02 -9.50
N MET A 455 25.29 -17.94 -9.21
CA MET A 455 25.86 -16.66 -8.81
C MET A 455 26.62 -16.78 -7.49
N LEU A 456 26.03 -17.42 -6.49
CA LEU A 456 26.66 -17.71 -5.19
C LEU A 456 27.93 -18.55 -5.36
N GLU A 457 27.91 -19.58 -6.21
CA GLU A 457 29.09 -20.38 -6.52
C GLU A 457 30.22 -19.54 -7.16
N ARG A 458 29.90 -18.63 -8.08
CA ARG A 458 30.88 -17.72 -8.70
C ARG A 458 31.51 -16.78 -7.66
N PHE A 459 30.78 -16.36 -6.64
CA PHE A 459 31.33 -15.51 -5.57
C PHE A 459 32.24 -16.28 -4.62
N THR A 460 31.90 -17.55 -4.32
CA THR A 460 32.73 -18.37 -3.44
C THR A 460 34.03 -18.80 -4.12
N THR A 461 34.00 -19.09 -5.43
CA THR A 461 35.17 -19.58 -6.18
C THR A 461 36.21 -18.48 -6.47
N THR A 462 35.79 -17.22 -6.58
CA THR A 462 36.66 -16.09 -6.99
C THR A 462 37.43 -15.42 -5.83
N ALA A 463 37.16 -15.74 -4.55
CA ALA A 463 37.85 -15.11 -3.41
C ALA A 463 38.20 -15.98 -2.19
N SER A 464 37.92 -17.28 -2.13
CA SER A 464 37.92 -18.00 -0.84
C SER A 464 39.01 -19.05 -0.57
N LYS A 465 39.95 -19.35 -1.49
CA LYS A 465 41.05 -20.30 -1.18
C LYS A 465 42.09 -19.80 -0.17
N LYS A 466 41.97 -18.58 0.41
CA LYS A 466 42.96 -18.03 1.35
C LYS A 466 42.48 -17.65 2.75
N ARG A 467 41.21 -17.80 3.12
CA ARG A 467 40.74 -17.49 4.50
C ARG A 467 39.61 -18.41 4.98
N SER A 468 39.78 -19.73 4.94
CA SER A 468 38.85 -20.65 5.62
C SER A 468 39.17 -20.74 7.12
N SER A 469 38.37 -20.07 7.95
CA SER A 469 37.91 -20.51 9.27
C SER A 469 37.34 -19.31 10.06
N ARG A 470 36.06 -18.98 9.80
CA ARG A 470 35.12 -18.28 10.71
C ARG A 470 33.88 -17.66 10.02
N ARG A 471 33.78 -17.67 8.69
CA ARG A 471 32.68 -17.01 7.95
C ARG A 471 31.92 -17.94 7.00
N ASP A 472 31.79 -19.20 7.40
CA ASP A 472 31.07 -20.28 6.70
C ASP A 472 29.56 -20.29 7.08
N SER A 473 28.98 -19.12 7.32
CA SER A 473 27.62 -18.96 7.88
C SER A 473 26.89 -17.71 7.35
N ARG A 474 27.05 -17.33 6.07
CA ARG A 474 26.68 -15.98 5.59
C ARG A 474 25.67 -15.88 4.46
N TRP A 475 25.18 -16.99 3.92
CA TRP A 475 24.03 -16.96 3.02
C TRP A 475 22.80 -17.36 3.83
N HIS A 476 21.82 -16.47 3.94
CA HIS A 476 20.50 -16.77 4.46
C HIS A 476 19.59 -16.99 3.25
N ASP A 477 19.29 -18.25 2.96
CA ASP A 477 18.49 -18.58 1.79
C ASP A 477 17.01 -18.32 2.10
N TRP A 478 16.56 -17.09 1.83
CA TRP A 478 15.19 -16.66 2.12
C TRP A 478 14.14 -17.50 1.40
N ARG A 479 14.46 -18.08 0.22
CA ARG A 479 13.56 -18.97 -0.55
C ARG A 479 13.08 -20.16 0.25
N THR A 480 13.88 -20.62 1.22
CA THR A 480 13.62 -21.84 1.99
C THR A 480 13.47 -21.60 3.48
N ASN A 481 14.15 -20.58 4.02
CA ASN A 481 14.18 -20.30 5.45
C ASN A 481 13.04 -19.37 5.90
N ASP A 482 12.52 -18.55 4.98
CA ASP A 482 11.49 -17.56 5.30
C ASP A 482 10.12 -18.05 4.80
N GLU A 483 9.08 -17.74 5.54
CA GLU A 483 7.71 -18.11 5.15
C GLU A 483 7.27 -17.40 3.87
N LEU A 484 7.53 -16.10 3.78
CA LEU A 484 7.22 -15.31 2.60
C LEU A 484 7.97 -15.81 1.36
N GLY A 485 9.26 -16.13 1.51
CA GLY A 485 10.07 -16.71 0.44
C GLY A 485 9.48 -18.04 -0.08
N ARG A 486 9.05 -18.93 0.82
CA ARG A 486 8.36 -20.17 0.41
C ARG A 486 7.05 -19.91 -0.33
N LYS A 487 6.26 -18.92 0.07
CA LYS A 487 5.01 -18.54 -0.63
C LYS A 487 5.27 -18.03 -2.04
N ILE A 488 6.30 -17.19 -2.22
CA ILE A 488 6.76 -16.72 -3.54
C ILE A 488 7.20 -17.92 -4.39
N MET A 489 7.95 -18.87 -3.82
CA MET A 489 8.34 -20.08 -4.52
C MET A 489 7.13 -20.92 -4.93
N GLU A 490 6.21 -21.21 -4.01
CA GLU A 490 4.98 -21.96 -4.29
C GLU A 490 4.18 -21.32 -5.43
N HIS A 491 4.10 -19.98 -5.45
CA HIS A 491 3.47 -19.24 -6.55
C HIS A 491 4.14 -19.48 -7.91
N LEU A 492 5.47 -19.30 -7.99
CA LEU A 492 6.24 -19.55 -9.22
C LEU A 492 6.18 -21.01 -9.68
N GLU A 493 5.98 -21.96 -8.76
CA GLU A 493 5.87 -23.38 -9.08
C GLU A 493 4.45 -23.83 -9.42
N GLY A 494 3.44 -23.04 -9.06
CA GLY A 494 2.03 -23.33 -9.27
C GLY A 494 1.47 -22.86 -10.62
N ILE A 495 2.26 -22.15 -11.43
CA ILE A 495 1.83 -21.62 -12.73
C ILE A 495 1.47 -22.79 -13.66
N PRO A 496 0.25 -22.82 -14.24
CA PRO A 496 -0.15 -23.86 -15.18
C PRO A 496 0.79 -23.91 -16.40
N GLY A 497 1.21 -25.10 -16.78
CA GLY A 497 1.91 -25.34 -18.04
C GLY A 497 0.98 -25.27 -19.26
N PRO A 498 1.53 -25.34 -20.48
CA PRO A 498 0.77 -25.19 -21.73
C PRO A 498 -0.29 -26.29 -21.96
N ASP A 499 -0.12 -27.46 -21.34
CA ASP A 499 -1.07 -28.58 -21.41
C ASP A 499 -1.96 -28.67 -20.16
N ASP A 500 -1.79 -27.77 -19.18
CA ASP A 500 -2.55 -27.80 -17.94
C ASP A 500 -3.92 -27.14 -18.13
N LEU A 501 -4.87 -27.65 -17.37
CA LEU A 501 -6.19 -27.07 -17.25
C LEU A 501 -6.15 -25.97 -16.18
N TRP A 502 -6.84 -24.87 -16.43
CA TRP A 502 -6.94 -23.75 -15.48
C TRP A 502 -8.28 -23.01 -15.64
N THR A 503 -8.57 -22.07 -14.74
CA THR A 503 -9.85 -21.36 -14.69
C THR A 503 -9.62 -19.86 -14.58
N SER A 504 -10.35 -19.06 -15.36
CA SER A 504 -10.38 -17.60 -15.18
C SER A 504 -11.73 -17.17 -14.61
N VAL A 505 -11.70 -16.31 -13.61
CA VAL A 505 -12.88 -15.61 -13.06
C VAL A 505 -12.76 -14.14 -13.45
N THR A 506 -13.70 -13.66 -14.26
CA THR A 506 -13.74 -12.28 -14.74
C THR A 506 -14.96 -11.58 -14.16
N LEU A 507 -14.72 -10.45 -13.50
CA LEU A 507 -15.73 -9.53 -13.00
C LEU A 507 -15.74 -8.28 -13.88
N ASP A 508 -16.88 -8.02 -14.51
CA ASP A 508 -17.16 -6.80 -15.27
C ASP A 508 -18.23 -6.02 -14.49
N ALA A 509 -17.77 -5.32 -13.45
CA ALA A 509 -18.60 -4.55 -12.53
C ALA A 509 -17.76 -3.54 -11.72
N SER A 510 -18.40 -2.51 -11.19
CA SER A 510 -17.92 -1.59 -10.17
C SER A 510 -17.88 -2.29 -8.80
N ALA A 511 -17.00 -3.27 -8.70
CA ALA A 511 -16.74 -4.06 -7.52
C ALA A 511 -15.33 -4.67 -7.61
N ASP A 512 -14.69 -4.90 -6.47
CA ASP A 512 -13.45 -5.65 -6.44
C ASP A 512 -13.76 -7.16 -6.37
N LEU A 513 -13.05 -7.95 -7.18
CA LEU A 513 -13.03 -9.40 -7.11
C LEU A 513 -11.90 -9.85 -6.19
N MET A 514 -12.27 -10.61 -5.16
CA MET A 514 -11.35 -11.34 -4.30
C MET A 514 -11.67 -12.82 -4.40
N VAL A 515 -10.64 -13.66 -4.51
CA VAL A 515 -10.76 -15.11 -4.54
C VAL A 515 -9.98 -15.68 -3.38
N TYR A 516 -10.57 -16.62 -2.64
CA TYR A 516 -9.93 -17.34 -1.56
C TYR A 516 -9.91 -18.85 -1.85
N ASP A 517 -8.79 -19.51 -1.57
CA ASP A 517 -8.70 -20.96 -1.62
C ASP A 517 -9.15 -21.63 -0.31
N ALA A 518 -9.06 -22.95 -0.23
CA ALA A 518 -9.49 -23.72 0.95
C ALA A 518 -8.58 -23.55 2.18
N GLU A 519 -7.40 -22.92 2.01
CA GLU A 519 -6.46 -22.57 3.08
C GLU A 519 -6.53 -21.07 3.42
N ASP A 520 -7.54 -20.37 2.89
CA ASP A 520 -7.75 -18.92 3.00
C ASP A 520 -6.59 -18.07 2.43
N ASN A 521 -5.78 -18.63 1.51
CA ASN A 521 -4.92 -17.79 0.68
C ASN A 521 -5.81 -17.01 -0.28
N PHE A 522 -5.53 -15.72 -0.46
CA PHE A 522 -6.35 -14.84 -1.30
C PHE A 522 -5.62 -14.39 -2.57
N SER A 523 -6.34 -14.02 -3.61
CA SER A 523 -5.86 -13.25 -4.77
C SER A 523 -6.92 -12.27 -5.26
N GLY A 524 -6.55 -11.02 -5.54
CA GLY A 524 -7.47 -9.98 -6.01
C GLY A 524 -6.84 -8.59 -6.05
N LYS A 525 -7.63 -7.53 -5.80
CA LYS A 525 -7.14 -6.13 -5.85
C LYS A 525 -6.03 -5.80 -4.86
N ASP A 526 -5.94 -6.58 -3.78
CA ASP A 526 -5.02 -6.32 -2.69
C ASP A 526 -3.67 -7.07 -2.83
N GLY A 527 -3.39 -7.64 -4.00
CA GLY A 527 -2.29 -8.57 -4.23
C GLY A 527 -2.78 -10.01 -4.22
N GLY A 528 -1.90 -10.97 -3.92
CA GLY A 528 -2.38 -12.34 -3.76
C GLY A 528 -1.31 -13.38 -3.51
N GLY A 529 -1.68 -14.39 -2.72
CA GLY A 529 -0.87 -15.53 -2.35
C GLY A 529 -1.45 -16.88 -2.77
N ILE A 530 -2.54 -16.94 -3.56
CA ILE A 530 -2.95 -18.23 -4.16
C ILE A 530 -1.86 -18.67 -5.13
N PRO A 531 -1.19 -19.81 -4.91
CA PRO A 531 -0.07 -20.22 -5.74
C PRO A 531 -0.45 -20.35 -7.22
N GLY A 532 0.31 -19.76 -8.13
CA GLY A 532 0.10 -19.85 -9.57
C GLY A 532 -1.04 -18.99 -10.11
N SER A 533 -1.64 -18.12 -9.28
CA SER A 533 -2.73 -17.25 -9.71
C SER A 533 -2.25 -15.98 -10.40
N LEU A 534 -2.87 -15.61 -11.52
CA LEU A 534 -2.60 -14.34 -12.21
C LEU A 534 -3.76 -13.37 -11.97
N ILE A 535 -3.45 -12.09 -11.79
CA ILE A 535 -4.44 -11.06 -11.49
C ILE A 535 -4.26 -9.95 -12.51
N GLU A 536 -5.30 -9.68 -13.29
CA GLU A 536 -5.28 -8.71 -14.39
C GLU A 536 -6.35 -7.65 -14.14
N PHE A 537 -5.98 -6.38 -14.35
CA PHE A 537 -6.89 -5.25 -14.29
C PHE A 537 -6.93 -4.57 -15.65
N ASP A 538 -8.12 -4.51 -16.23
CA ASP A 538 -8.44 -3.67 -17.39
C ASP A 538 -9.07 -2.39 -16.85
N ALA A 539 -8.20 -1.41 -16.55
CA ALA A 539 -8.60 -0.14 -15.94
C ALA A 539 -9.52 0.68 -16.86
N GLU A 540 -9.40 0.53 -18.19
CA GLU A 540 -10.26 1.24 -19.15
C GLU A 540 -11.72 0.80 -19.03
N ASN A 541 -11.94 -0.50 -18.81
CA ASN A 541 -13.27 -1.09 -18.72
C ASN A 541 -13.71 -1.40 -17.28
N GLY A 542 -12.87 -1.14 -16.27
CA GLY A 542 -13.14 -1.48 -14.87
C GLY A 542 -13.30 -2.98 -14.63
N ARG A 543 -12.64 -3.80 -15.46
CA ARG A 543 -12.76 -5.26 -15.43
C ARG A 543 -11.58 -5.88 -14.69
N GLN A 544 -11.87 -6.84 -13.83
CA GLN A 544 -10.85 -7.62 -13.12
C GLN A 544 -10.93 -9.09 -13.54
N THR A 545 -9.78 -9.71 -13.80
CA THR A 545 -9.69 -11.16 -14.05
C THR A 545 -8.72 -11.80 -13.09
N VAL A 546 -9.13 -12.90 -12.45
CA VAL A 546 -8.26 -13.75 -11.65
C VAL A 546 -8.18 -15.12 -12.31
N SER A 547 -6.99 -15.46 -12.80
CA SER A 547 -6.67 -16.77 -13.35
C SER A 547 -6.14 -17.67 -12.23
N LEU A 548 -6.67 -18.88 -12.13
CA LEU A 548 -6.49 -19.79 -11.01
C LEU A 548 -6.05 -21.16 -11.53
N PRO A 549 -5.14 -21.85 -10.82
CA PRO A 549 -4.87 -23.25 -11.09
C PRO A 549 -6.14 -24.10 -10.99
N ARG A 550 -6.11 -25.27 -11.61
CA ARG A 550 -7.23 -26.20 -11.53
C ARG A 550 -7.48 -26.67 -10.10
N LEU A 551 -8.74 -26.56 -9.68
CA LEU A 551 -9.27 -27.20 -8.48
C LEU A 551 -9.10 -28.73 -8.56
N THR A 552 -8.64 -29.37 -7.49
CA THR A 552 -8.71 -30.84 -7.31
C THR A 552 -10.04 -31.25 -6.66
N ASP A 553 -10.45 -32.52 -6.75
CA ASP A 553 -11.79 -33.04 -6.38
C ASP A 553 -12.34 -32.65 -4.98
N SER A 554 -11.52 -32.11 -4.08
CA SER A 554 -11.90 -31.66 -2.73
C SER A 554 -11.78 -30.16 -2.48
N GLN A 555 -11.37 -29.37 -3.47
CA GLN A 555 -11.15 -27.93 -3.34
C GLN A 555 -12.30 -27.12 -3.95
N ALA A 556 -12.55 -25.96 -3.38
CA ALA A 556 -13.42 -24.93 -3.91
C ALA A 556 -12.71 -23.59 -3.74
N TYR A 557 -13.04 -22.62 -4.61
CA TYR A 557 -12.67 -21.24 -4.37
C TYR A 557 -13.88 -20.49 -3.84
N ARG A 558 -13.68 -19.66 -2.81
CA ARG A 558 -14.67 -18.69 -2.35
C ARG A 558 -14.45 -17.39 -3.12
N LEU A 559 -15.47 -16.93 -3.83
CA LEU A 559 -15.46 -15.64 -4.50
C LEU A 559 -16.10 -14.60 -3.59
N VAL A 560 -15.48 -13.44 -3.46
CA VAL A 560 -15.99 -12.31 -2.68
C VAL A 560 -15.94 -11.05 -3.54
N LEU A 561 -17.07 -10.38 -3.64
CA LEU A 561 -17.24 -9.14 -4.40
C LEU A 561 -17.45 -7.99 -3.42
N ARG A 562 -16.55 -7.01 -3.43
CA ARG A 562 -16.66 -5.77 -2.65
C ARG A 562 -17.21 -4.67 -3.54
N CYS A 563 -18.50 -4.40 -3.40
CA CYS A 563 -19.25 -3.57 -4.33
C CYS A 563 -19.09 -2.07 -4.04
N MET A 564 -18.85 -1.27 -5.07
CA MET A 564 -18.52 0.16 -4.94
C MET A 564 -19.69 1.09 -5.26
N GLY A 565 -20.75 0.59 -5.91
CA GLY A 565 -21.85 1.42 -6.35
C GLY A 565 -23.04 0.62 -6.85
N TYR A 566 -24.08 1.34 -7.28
CA TYR A 566 -25.30 0.74 -7.81
C TYR A 566 -25.19 0.51 -9.32
N GLU A 567 -25.00 -0.73 -9.71
CA GLU A 567 -25.02 -1.11 -11.12
C GLU A 567 -25.38 -2.58 -11.35
N THR A 568 -25.46 -2.93 -12.63
CA THR A 568 -25.63 -4.31 -13.06
C THR A 568 -24.33 -4.72 -13.75
N GLY A 569 -23.66 -5.70 -13.18
CA GLY A 569 -22.40 -6.25 -13.70
C GLY A 569 -22.56 -7.69 -14.18
N LEU A 570 -21.46 -8.25 -14.65
CA LEU A 570 -21.39 -9.63 -15.12
C LEU A 570 -20.21 -10.36 -14.46
N LEU A 571 -20.51 -11.48 -13.79
CA LEU A 571 -19.49 -12.41 -13.31
C LEU A 571 -19.40 -13.58 -14.30
N THR A 572 -18.23 -13.79 -14.89
CA THR A 572 -17.99 -14.82 -15.89
C THR A 572 -16.88 -15.76 -15.44
N ILE A 573 -17.10 -17.06 -15.59
CA ILE A 573 -16.13 -18.10 -15.27
C ILE A 573 -15.86 -18.92 -16.51
N LYS A 574 -14.58 -19.10 -16.83
CA LYS A 574 -14.16 -19.88 -18.00
C LYS A 574 -13.15 -20.94 -17.58
N GLY A 575 -13.30 -22.13 -18.15
CA GLY A 575 -12.30 -23.19 -18.08
C GLY A 575 -11.47 -23.22 -19.36
N HIS A 576 -10.17 -23.47 -19.20
CA HIS A 576 -9.19 -23.44 -20.29
C HIS A 576 -8.32 -24.70 -20.30
N GLU A 577 -7.88 -25.12 -21.48
CA GLU A 577 -6.81 -26.10 -21.73
C GLU A 577 -5.72 -25.42 -22.56
N GLY A 578 -4.56 -25.16 -21.96
CA GLY A 578 -3.59 -24.22 -22.54
C GLY A 578 -4.24 -22.85 -22.77
N PHE A 579 -4.14 -22.29 -23.97
CA PHE A 579 -4.79 -21.03 -24.33
C PHE A 579 -6.23 -21.18 -24.86
N ALA A 580 -6.74 -22.42 -24.98
CA ALA A 580 -8.05 -22.65 -25.55
C ALA A 580 -9.14 -22.61 -24.47
N GLU A 581 -10.11 -21.72 -24.65
CA GLU A 581 -11.36 -21.75 -23.88
C GLU A 581 -12.15 -23.02 -24.23
N ILE A 582 -12.45 -23.83 -23.22
CA ILE A 582 -13.23 -25.07 -23.37
C ILE A 582 -14.62 -24.98 -22.73
N SER A 583 -14.85 -24.00 -21.87
CA SER A 583 -16.14 -23.75 -21.22
C SER A 583 -16.28 -22.32 -20.71
N SER A 584 -17.54 -21.85 -20.60
CA SER A 584 -17.88 -20.55 -20.05
C SER A 584 -19.25 -20.61 -19.38
N ASP A 585 -19.39 -19.93 -18.25
CA ASP A 585 -20.66 -19.67 -17.57
C ASP A 585 -20.68 -18.23 -17.05
N SER A 586 -21.85 -17.59 -17.00
CA SER A 586 -21.96 -16.18 -16.62
C SER A 586 -23.26 -15.92 -15.85
N GLU A 587 -23.18 -15.09 -14.83
CA GLU A 587 -24.31 -14.66 -14.01
C GLU A 587 -24.34 -13.12 -13.93
N GLU A 588 -25.52 -12.55 -14.08
CA GLU A 588 -25.76 -11.12 -13.87
C GLU A 588 -25.76 -10.83 -12.37
N ILE A 589 -25.01 -9.81 -11.95
CA ILE A 589 -24.93 -9.38 -10.56
C ILE A 589 -25.49 -7.97 -10.40
N SER A 590 -26.19 -7.73 -9.30
CA SER A 590 -26.63 -6.40 -8.90
C SER A 590 -25.79 -5.98 -7.71
N THR A 591 -25.09 -4.85 -7.85
CA THR A 591 -24.22 -4.31 -6.82
C THR A 591 -24.90 -3.14 -6.10
N GLU A 592 -24.55 -2.94 -4.83
CA GLU A 592 -24.87 -1.74 -4.04
C GLU A 592 -23.58 -1.23 -3.38
N ALA A 593 -23.49 0.07 -3.09
CA ALA A 593 -22.31 0.64 -2.44
C ALA A 593 -22.03 -0.03 -1.08
N HIS A 594 -20.76 -0.35 -0.82
CA HIS A 594 -20.25 -1.01 0.38
C HIS A 594 -20.82 -2.41 0.66
N GLN A 595 -21.48 -3.01 -0.33
CA GLN A 595 -22.04 -4.35 -0.19
C GLN A 595 -20.97 -5.42 -0.41
N VAL A 596 -20.96 -6.45 0.45
CA VAL A 596 -20.23 -7.68 0.19
C VAL A 596 -21.18 -8.74 -0.38
N LEU A 597 -20.78 -9.38 -1.46
CA LEU A 597 -21.43 -10.57 -2.02
C LEU A 597 -20.43 -11.72 -2.05
N THR A 598 -20.91 -12.95 -1.82
CA THR A 598 -20.09 -14.15 -1.93
C THR A 598 -20.79 -15.27 -2.70
N THR A 599 -19.99 -16.09 -3.37
CA THR A 599 -20.41 -17.38 -3.93
C THR A 599 -19.24 -18.35 -3.94
N ASP A 600 -19.53 -19.64 -3.84
CA ASP A 600 -18.53 -20.68 -4.02
C ASP A 600 -18.40 -21.07 -5.50
N LEU A 601 -17.17 -21.31 -5.91
CA LEU A 601 -16.81 -21.92 -7.18
C LEU A 601 -16.45 -23.38 -6.95
N THR A 602 -17.24 -24.29 -7.52
CA THR A 602 -17.11 -25.74 -7.32
C THR A 602 -16.74 -26.48 -8.60
N LEU A 603 -15.99 -27.57 -8.43
CA LEU A 603 -15.39 -28.37 -9.50
C LEU A 603 -16.34 -28.84 -10.60
N SER A 604 -15.78 -28.89 -11.81
CA SER A 604 -16.14 -29.92 -12.80
C SER A 604 -14.96 -30.89 -13.03
N PRO A 605 -15.11 -32.18 -12.71
CA PRO A 605 -14.03 -33.16 -12.88
C PRO A 605 -13.74 -33.52 -14.36
N SER A 606 -14.59 -33.12 -15.30
CA SER A 606 -14.54 -33.53 -16.72
C SER A 606 -14.17 -32.41 -17.70
N GLY A 607 -13.68 -31.26 -17.21
CA GLY A 607 -13.39 -30.10 -18.07
C GLY A 607 -14.63 -29.32 -18.51
N GLU A 608 -15.77 -29.49 -17.84
CA GLU A 608 -16.88 -28.53 -17.97
C GLU A 608 -16.59 -27.30 -17.07
N PRO A 609 -17.34 -26.19 -17.14
CA PRO A 609 -17.03 -25.04 -16.31
C PRO A 609 -17.26 -25.41 -14.85
N ALA A 610 -16.42 -24.86 -13.98
CA ALA A 610 -16.70 -24.86 -12.56
C ALA A 610 -18.05 -24.13 -12.33
N SER A 611 -18.96 -24.72 -11.57
CA SER A 611 -20.29 -24.14 -11.34
C SER A 611 -20.27 -23.24 -10.12
N PHE A 612 -20.96 -22.11 -10.23
CA PHE A 612 -21.14 -21.15 -9.15
C PHE A 612 -22.63 -20.80 -8.96
N GLY A 613 -22.98 -20.35 -7.77
CA GLY A 613 -24.33 -19.86 -7.46
C GLY A 613 -24.47 -18.37 -7.76
N THR A 614 -25.70 -17.85 -7.67
CA THR A 614 -25.91 -16.40 -7.66
C THR A 614 -25.24 -15.82 -6.41
N PRO A 615 -24.32 -14.84 -6.54
CA PRO A 615 -23.71 -14.18 -5.40
C PRO A 615 -24.78 -13.57 -4.47
N ASP A 616 -24.66 -13.79 -3.15
CA ASP A 616 -25.53 -13.22 -2.11
C ASP A 616 -24.68 -12.70 -0.96
N VAL A 617 -25.27 -11.86 -0.11
CA VAL A 617 -24.64 -11.37 1.11
C VAL A 617 -24.23 -12.55 2.00
N PRO A 618 -23.00 -12.58 2.54
CA PRO A 618 -22.57 -13.63 3.46
C PRO A 618 -23.53 -13.80 4.64
N ARG A 619 -23.66 -15.03 5.15
CA ARG A 619 -24.61 -15.34 6.24
C ARG A 619 -23.98 -16.22 7.30
N ALA A 620 -24.27 -15.90 8.56
CA ALA A 620 -23.99 -16.77 9.68
C ALA A 620 -24.78 -18.09 9.59
N ALA A 621 -24.37 -19.08 10.40
CA ALA A 621 -25.03 -20.38 10.46
C ALA A 621 -26.53 -20.33 10.82
N ASP A 622 -26.99 -19.26 11.48
CA ASP A 622 -28.40 -19.02 11.80
C ASP A 622 -29.19 -18.25 10.72
N GLY A 623 -28.52 -17.88 9.62
CA GLY A 623 -29.08 -17.15 8.48
C GLY A 623 -29.00 -15.62 8.58
N THR A 624 -28.44 -15.08 9.68
CA THR A 624 -28.22 -13.64 9.85
C THR A 624 -27.28 -13.12 8.75
N PRO A 625 -27.67 -12.07 7.99
CA PRO A 625 -26.76 -11.45 7.03
C PRO A 625 -25.56 -10.81 7.74
N LEU A 626 -24.38 -11.00 7.16
CA LEU A 626 -23.11 -10.46 7.63
C LEU A 626 -22.63 -9.42 6.62
N TRP A 627 -23.04 -8.17 6.83
CA TRP A 627 -22.78 -7.08 5.87
C TRP A 627 -21.32 -6.61 5.82
N TYR A 628 -20.57 -6.88 6.88
CA TYR A 628 -19.18 -6.46 7.05
C TYR A 628 -18.22 -7.66 7.16
N ASP A 629 -18.62 -8.80 6.59
CA ASP A 629 -17.78 -9.98 6.40
C ASP A 629 -17.04 -9.79 5.08
N PHE A 630 -15.91 -9.08 5.14
CA PHE A 630 -15.18 -8.56 3.97
C PHE A 630 -14.35 -9.64 3.27
N ASP A 631 -14.07 -10.76 3.94
CA ASP A 631 -13.36 -11.92 3.37
C ASP A 631 -14.30 -13.11 3.06
N GLY A 632 -15.58 -12.99 3.40
CA GLY A 632 -16.64 -13.95 3.12
C GLY A 632 -16.55 -15.24 3.93
N ASP A 633 -15.75 -15.30 5.00
CA ASP A 633 -15.50 -16.53 5.76
C ASP A 633 -16.73 -17.00 6.59
N GLY A 634 -17.79 -16.20 6.61
CA GLY A 634 -19.03 -16.45 7.33
C GLY A 634 -19.01 -15.93 8.76
N ARG A 635 -18.12 -14.98 9.08
CA ARG A 635 -18.01 -14.30 10.37
C ARG A 635 -17.79 -12.80 10.14
N ILE A 636 -18.06 -12.02 11.19
CA ILE A 636 -17.54 -10.65 11.27
C ILE A 636 -16.60 -10.67 12.45
N ASP A 637 -15.30 -10.68 12.21
CA ASP A 637 -14.31 -10.92 13.25
C ASP A 637 -13.18 -9.89 13.28
N ASP A 638 -12.03 -10.29 13.84
CA ASP A 638 -10.92 -9.39 14.02
C ASP A 638 -10.24 -9.03 12.69
N ASP A 639 -10.33 -9.89 11.67
CA ASP A 639 -9.70 -9.66 10.37
C ASP A 639 -10.48 -8.61 9.57
N ASP A 640 -11.82 -8.62 9.60
CA ASP A 640 -12.65 -7.57 9.00
C ASP A 640 -12.42 -6.19 9.63
N ILE A 641 -12.35 -6.17 10.97
CA ILE A 641 -12.12 -4.94 11.72
C ILE A 641 -10.74 -4.39 11.40
N ASN A 642 -9.71 -5.25 11.40
CA ASN A 642 -8.35 -4.84 11.07
C ASN A 642 -8.26 -4.36 9.61
N LYS A 643 -9.02 -4.98 8.70
CA LYS A 643 -9.06 -4.58 7.28
C LYS A 643 -9.69 -3.20 7.09
N ALA A 644 -10.85 -2.91 7.70
CA ALA A 644 -11.38 -1.53 7.69
C ALA A 644 -10.42 -0.55 8.39
N ALA A 645 -9.76 -0.99 9.47
CA ALA A 645 -8.81 -0.18 10.22
C ALA A 645 -7.52 0.13 9.47
N SER A 646 -7.10 -0.66 8.49
CA SER A 646 -5.87 -0.40 7.74
C SER A 646 -5.99 0.84 6.85
N PHE A 647 -7.21 1.24 6.48
CA PHE A 647 -7.47 2.42 5.65
C PHE A 647 -7.74 3.69 6.47
N TRP A 648 -7.54 3.60 7.78
CA TRP A 648 -7.91 4.66 8.69
C TRP A 648 -7.25 6.01 8.39
N ASN A 649 -8.06 7.07 8.49
CA ASN A 649 -7.68 8.47 8.31
C ASN A 649 -7.14 8.77 6.91
N THR A 650 -7.38 7.88 5.94
CA THR A 650 -7.21 8.14 4.51
C THR A 650 -8.46 8.81 3.96
N CYS A 651 -8.26 9.79 3.10
CA CYS A 651 -9.31 10.53 2.43
C CYS A 651 -9.13 10.46 0.92
N GLU A 652 -10.16 10.81 0.17
CA GLU A 652 -10.11 10.88 -1.29
C GLU A 652 -8.88 11.68 -1.77
N GLY A 653 -8.05 11.05 -2.59
CA GLY A 653 -6.79 11.60 -3.10
C GLY A 653 -5.53 11.26 -2.29
N ASP A 654 -5.67 10.66 -1.10
CA ASP A 654 -4.53 10.08 -0.39
C ASP A 654 -4.11 8.75 -1.03
N LEU A 655 -2.79 8.48 -1.07
CA LEU A 655 -2.28 7.15 -1.39
C LEU A 655 -2.84 6.12 -0.40
N GLY A 656 -3.39 5.03 -0.94
CA GLY A 656 -3.99 3.96 -0.16
C GLY A 656 -5.41 4.24 0.33
N TYR A 657 -6.06 5.33 -0.06
CA TYR A 657 -7.51 5.49 0.17
C TYR A 657 -8.30 4.44 -0.60
N ASP A 658 -9.22 3.75 0.07
CA ASP A 658 -10.07 2.74 -0.55
C ASP A 658 -11.55 3.10 -0.32
N PRO A 659 -12.26 3.60 -1.35
CA PRO A 659 -13.63 4.08 -1.20
C PRO A 659 -14.62 3.00 -0.75
N PHE A 660 -14.26 1.71 -0.82
CA PHE A 660 -15.09 0.64 -0.28
C PHE A 660 -15.31 0.78 1.23
N PHE A 661 -14.32 1.32 1.94
CA PHE A 661 -14.32 1.44 3.40
C PHE A 661 -14.79 2.82 3.90
N ASP A 662 -15.10 3.77 3.01
CA ASP A 662 -15.76 5.05 3.35
C ASP A 662 -17.28 4.84 3.45
N LEU A 663 -17.71 4.16 4.52
CA LEU A 663 -19.07 3.64 4.68
C LEU A 663 -20.14 4.74 4.82
N ASP A 664 -19.76 5.95 5.22
CA ASP A 664 -20.66 7.10 5.30
C ASP A 664 -20.56 8.10 4.13
N GLU A 665 -19.71 7.80 3.15
CA GLU A 665 -19.50 8.54 1.90
C GLU A 665 -19.12 10.02 2.14
N ASP A 666 -18.36 10.31 3.20
CA ASP A 666 -17.91 11.67 3.52
C ASP A 666 -16.56 12.05 2.87
N GLY A 667 -15.93 11.08 2.20
CA GLY A 667 -14.64 11.21 1.53
C GLY A 667 -13.44 10.94 2.45
N CYS A 668 -13.65 10.49 3.68
CA CYS A 668 -12.60 10.19 4.65
C CYS A 668 -12.96 9.00 5.54
N ILE A 669 -12.09 7.98 5.55
CA ILE A 669 -12.28 6.80 6.40
C ILE A 669 -11.91 7.16 7.85
N SER A 670 -12.90 7.26 8.70
CA SER A 670 -12.81 7.74 10.08
C SER A 670 -13.35 6.73 11.09
N ILE A 671 -13.47 7.15 12.36
CA ILE A 671 -14.09 6.31 13.41
C ILE A 671 -15.52 5.96 13.12
N LEU A 672 -16.19 6.76 12.30
CA LEU A 672 -17.56 6.52 11.90
C LEU A 672 -17.69 5.34 10.94
N ASP A 673 -16.61 4.97 10.24
CA ASP A 673 -16.56 3.85 9.28
C ASP A 673 -16.12 2.53 9.91
N ILE A 674 -15.13 2.56 10.81
CA ILE A 674 -14.73 1.33 11.53
C ILE A 674 -15.81 0.89 12.52
N MET A 675 -16.47 1.82 13.21
CA MET A 675 -17.36 1.47 14.32
C MET A 675 -18.55 0.58 13.91
N PRO A 676 -19.20 0.78 12.75
CA PRO A 676 -20.19 -0.15 12.22
C PRO A 676 -19.67 -1.59 12.09
N VAL A 677 -18.45 -1.76 11.57
CA VAL A 677 -17.78 -3.07 11.42
C VAL A 677 -17.51 -3.68 12.79
N SER A 678 -16.79 -2.96 13.65
CA SER A 678 -16.45 -3.44 15.01
C SER A 678 -17.70 -3.79 15.82
N ASN A 679 -18.75 -2.96 15.76
CA ASN A 679 -20.00 -3.22 16.47
C ASN A 679 -20.78 -4.42 15.94
N SER A 680 -20.53 -4.81 14.70
CA SER A 680 -21.17 -5.96 14.05
C SER A 680 -20.40 -7.26 14.29
N LYS A 681 -19.28 -7.20 15.03
CA LYS A 681 -18.50 -8.38 15.40
C LYS A 681 -19.40 -9.50 15.91
N TYR A 682 -19.38 -10.60 15.18
CA TYR A 682 -20.22 -11.76 15.39
C TYR A 682 -19.32 -12.99 15.51
N ILE A 683 -19.16 -13.47 16.75
CA ILE A 683 -18.51 -14.74 17.04
C ILE A 683 -19.61 -15.67 17.57
N PRO A 684 -20.05 -16.69 16.81
CA PRO A 684 -21.17 -17.56 17.15
C PRO A 684 -21.00 -18.39 18.44
#